data_AF-A0A957P053-F1
#
_entry.id   AF-A0A957P053-F1
#
_cell.length_a   1.000
_cell.length_b   1.000
_cell.length_c   1.000
_cell.angle_alpha   90.00
_cell.angle_beta   90.00
_cell.angle_gamma   90.00
#
_symmetry.space_group_name_H-M   'P 1'
#
loop_
_entity.id
_entity.type
_entity.pdbx_description
1 polymer ?
#
loop_
_entity_poly.entity_id
_entity_poly.type
_entity_poly.pdbx_seq_one_letter_code
_entity_poly.pdbx_strand_id
1 'polypeptide(L)'
;MLLIMPPSALGQSRSPQLEEPSGASAHMALNIDDDSGEITIEMVTSEFTFADGMSTAGPCKEIVAPGYEQSSVPGEPQLPIYVGLVGAPPSGNISIEIRSMESVTLTGNMNICPAPLAAAQPDAGGVTPFVEEPTAPAPDVYALDAFYPQQSAVISELGFMRSQRLARFTLYPFQVDHVTGQLIYHRFMRVAIRFSEGVTQTSGESAVEDEAFERVMRGLLLNYNAARNWRGFPLTGQEVTAWTPPADAYRVWVSQTGIYRLTYDELVAAGFPVDLVDPTQLRMMYNGQEIAIRIVGQQPDGGLGPDSAILFYGEAPKERFAPANVYWLSLQPSQEGLDRSAESGGRRMEEYSNNRAAQASSETMAVTQLHLEENSNYVSSLPMEPGFDHWYGRRITAVGAGLTGQQDIVMDLDPVSSGNVVARLQVALAGNVRGPHHLRILLNRTQIFEGYWEDRTYQTFETTFDHTLLQAGENTLRLQLVNDAPGQTVDMAYIDWAKLTYTRSLQAQDNHVDFTNRGPGNWKYSIATFDKNEVEAYDVTDPTKVRLVLGAVENGRFDFSDYQAAARHYIVSATANQLAPLAIEQANSTDLRATSTHVDYIMIAHPDLVDAIRPLADYRTRHGLNVMVVNLQDIYDQFNYGRASAQAIQDFLKYAYTNWPAPAVRFALLVGDGNYDPLGYLTTSEPSLLPPYLAMVDPDLGETAADNRYAAIVGDDLIPDLSIGRFPAKTPADVTAMVEKTMRYEQAPIDPNWNQGILFVADDLEGGGGAFQNFSNAIADGYIETNSGRLALVPEEYARTKLYLGAGCEDGAPAVQCRQEIVDAVNEGRLFVSYVGHGAKQYWAEEQIFNQDALFQLHNANRLPIMLAMTCLEGFFHESEANSDAFGEMIVRLPQNGAVASWSPTGFGLASGHDYLETGFFLGLFHQGLTTMGEATTFGKMHMMAHAPANKYDDLLDTFVLFGDPALTVRSAGREPVVDIQHQFLPILMRD
;
A
#
# COMPACT_ATOMS: atom_id res chain seq x y z
N MET A 1 94.42 18.21 -23.95
CA MET A 1 95.18 17.98 -22.71
C MET A 1 95.02 19.22 -21.84
N LEU A 2 94.77 19.01 -20.54
CA LEU A 2 94.13 19.90 -19.56
C LEU A 2 94.47 21.39 -19.59
N LEU A 3 93.47 22.20 -19.22
CA LEU A 3 93.63 23.49 -18.56
C LEU A 3 92.50 23.71 -17.53
N ILE A 4 92.88 24.37 -16.44
CA ILE A 4 92.19 24.62 -15.17
C ILE A 4 91.43 25.95 -15.23
N MET A 5 90.24 26.06 -14.60
CA MET A 5 89.86 27.11 -13.62
C MET A 5 88.41 26.91 -13.06
N PRO A 6 88.16 27.14 -11.74
CA PRO A 6 86.83 27.19 -11.06
C PRO A 6 86.32 28.66 -10.92
N PRO A 7 85.25 29.08 -10.16
CA PRO A 7 84.42 28.42 -9.13
C PRO A 7 82.87 28.74 -9.04
N SER A 8 82.14 27.85 -8.33
CA SER A 8 80.97 27.97 -7.41
C SER A 8 79.78 28.95 -7.58
N ALA A 9 78.54 28.43 -7.41
CA ALA A 9 77.47 29.00 -6.55
C ALA A 9 76.33 27.99 -6.18
N LEU A 10 76.19 27.73 -4.87
CA LEU A 10 74.99 27.59 -4.01
C LEU A 10 73.77 26.70 -4.41
N GLY A 11 73.63 25.55 -3.72
CA GLY A 11 72.57 25.25 -2.73
C GLY A 11 71.15 24.89 -3.17
N GLN A 12 70.72 23.64 -2.96
CA GLN A 12 69.32 23.27 -2.63
C GLN A 12 69.26 22.09 -1.64
N SER A 13 68.40 22.27 -0.63
CA SER A 13 68.04 21.30 0.41
C SER A 13 67.13 20.20 -0.14
N ARG A 14 67.34 18.97 0.36
CA ARG A 14 66.52 17.80 0.04
C ARG A 14 65.11 17.91 0.64
N SER A 15 64.09 17.75 -0.19
CA SER A 15 62.72 17.39 0.20
C SER A 15 62.63 15.85 0.34
N PRO A 16 61.92 15.30 1.33
CA PRO A 16 61.51 13.90 1.31
C PRO A 16 60.35 13.74 0.32
N GLN A 17 60.51 12.85 -0.66
CA GLN A 17 59.41 12.38 -1.51
C GLN A 17 58.46 11.55 -0.65
N LEU A 18 57.20 11.97 -0.59
CA LEU A 18 56.08 11.08 -0.28
C LEU A 18 55.76 10.32 -1.57
N GLU A 19 55.73 9.00 -1.50
CA GLU A 19 55.24 8.13 -2.57
C GLU A 19 53.75 8.46 -2.82
N GLU A 20 53.40 8.67 -4.09
CA GLU A 20 52.00 8.71 -4.52
C GLU A 20 51.42 7.29 -4.48
N PRO A 21 50.28 7.04 -3.79
CA PRO A 21 49.55 5.80 -3.98
C PRO A 21 48.77 5.89 -5.30
N SER A 22 49.09 4.98 -6.22
CA SER A 22 48.34 4.77 -7.46
C SER A 22 47.01 4.06 -7.16
N GLY A 23 45.89 4.70 -7.51
CA GLY A 23 44.60 4.04 -7.79
C GLY A 23 43.71 3.69 -6.59
N ALA A 24 43.44 4.64 -5.69
CA ALA A 24 42.59 4.41 -4.51
C ALA A 24 41.43 5.42 -4.45
N SER A 25 40.20 4.90 -4.60
CA SER A 25 38.90 5.59 -4.42
C SER A 25 38.71 6.09 -2.98
N ALA A 26 37.55 6.67 -2.64
CA ALA A 26 37.25 6.96 -1.24
C ALA A 26 37.40 5.72 -0.37
N HIS A 27 37.88 5.90 0.86
CA HIS A 27 38.04 4.81 1.82
C HIS A 27 37.44 5.24 3.14
N MET A 28 36.57 4.38 3.69
CA MET A 28 35.97 4.59 5.00
C MET A 28 36.53 3.55 5.97
N ALA A 29 37.09 4.03 7.07
CA ALA A 29 37.49 3.21 8.21
C ALA A 29 36.49 3.43 9.35
N LEU A 30 35.98 2.32 9.90
CA LEU A 30 35.05 2.35 11.02
C LEU A 30 35.77 1.90 12.29
N ASN A 31 35.67 2.70 13.35
CA ASN A 31 36.11 2.30 14.68
C ASN A 31 34.94 2.44 15.65
N ILE A 32 34.55 1.32 16.27
CA ILE A 32 33.43 1.25 17.20
C ILE A 32 34.01 1.12 18.61
N ASP A 33 33.66 2.03 19.50
CA ASP A 33 34.00 1.95 20.93
C ASP A 33 32.75 1.58 21.73
N ASP A 34 32.55 0.27 21.90
CA ASP A 34 31.38 -0.34 22.54
C ASP A 34 31.16 0.12 23.99
N ASP A 35 32.21 0.58 24.69
CA ASP A 35 32.12 0.98 26.10
C ASP A 35 31.51 2.39 26.29
N SER A 36 31.39 3.18 25.22
CA SER A 36 31.09 4.62 25.29
C SER A 36 29.73 5.05 24.70
N GLY A 37 29.02 4.14 24.02
CA GLY A 37 27.80 4.49 23.27
C GLY A 37 28.08 5.45 22.10
N GLU A 38 29.30 5.42 21.55
CA GLU A 38 29.74 6.23 20.42
C GLU A 38 30.29 5.36 19.28
N ILE A 39 29.91 5.68 18.04
CA ILE A 39 30.47 5.09 16.82
C ILE A 39 31.32 6.17 16.15
N THR A 40 32.59 5.88 15.85
CA THR A 40 33.47 6.78 15.11
C THR A 40 33.66 6.32 13.67
N ILE A 41 33.35 7.20 12.73
CA ILE A 41 33.48 6.99 11.29
C ILE A 41 34.58 7.89 10.77
N GLU A 42 35.55 7.33 10.06
CA GLU A 42 36.59 8.06 9.37
C GLU A 42 36.41 7.90 7.86
N MET A 43 36.25 9.00 7.16
CA MET A 43 36.08 9.03 5.71
C MET A 43 37.25 9.77 5.07
N VAL A 44 37.88 9.13 4.09
CA VAL A 44 38.90 9.74 3.22
C VAL A 44 38.32 9.89 1.83
N THR A 45 38.39 11.11 1.29
CA THR A 45 38.06 11.39 -0.10
C THR A 45 39.36 11.72 -0.84
N SER A 46 39.67 10.96 -1.89
CA SER A 46 40.93 11.04 -2.64
C SER A 46 40.77 11.49 -4.09
N GLU A 47 39.72 11.04 -4.79
CA GLU A 47 39.55 11.22 -6.24
C GLU A 47 38.14 11.75 -6.61
N PHE A 48 38.09 12.77 -7.46
CA PHE A 48 36.86 13.23 -8.11
C PHE A 48 37.21 14.00 -9.40
N THR A 49 36.25 14.08 -10.31
CA THR A 49 36.34 14.89 -11.53
C THR A 49 35.12 15.80 -11.67
N PHE A 50 35.22 16.77 -12.58
CA PHE A 50 34.07 17.56 -13.00
C PHE A 50 33.64 17.12 -14.39
N ALA A 51 32.36 16.85 -14.55
CA ALA A 51 31.73 16.70 -15.86
C ALA A 51 30.93 17.98 -16.20
N ASP A 52 30.78 18.26 -17.49
CA ASP A 52 29.89 19.32 -17.96
C ASP A 52 28.45 18.81 -17.90
N GLY A 53 27.56 19.55 -17.24
CA GLY A 53 26.15 19.24 -17.14
C GLY A 53 25.27 20.38 -17.64
N MET A 54 23.96 20.14 -17.71
CA MET A 54 22.98 21.12 -18.19
C MET A 54 21.75 21.15 -17.28
N SER A 55 21.43 22.34 -16.76
CA SER A 55 20.18 22.61 -16.03
C SER A 55 19.20 23.39 -16.89
N THR A 56 17.96 23.57 -16.43
CA THR A 56 17.00 24.47 -17.11
C THR A 56 17.46 25.95 -17.12
N ALA A 57 18.39 26.32 -16.23
CA ALA A 57 19.00 27.66 -16.17
C ALA A 57 20.27 27.80 -17.04
N GLY A 58 20.73 26.71 -17.69
CA GLY A 58 21.91 26.68 -18.54
C GLY A 58 23.04 25.78 -18.02
N PRO A 59 24.26 25.92 -18.57
CA PRO A 59 25.39 25.05 -18.27
C PRO A 59 25.80 25.09 -16.79
N CYS A 60 26.11 23.92 -16.26
CA CYS A 60 26.55 23.70 -14.88
C CYS A 60 27.61 22.61 -14.84
N LYS A 61 28.12 22.29 -13.65
CA LYS A 61 29.10 21.24 -13.42
C LYS A 61 28.50 20.14 -12.56
N GLU A 62 28.80 18.90 -12.92
CA GLU A 62 28.53 17.72 -12.12
C GLU A 62 29.83 17.27 -11.46
N ILE A 63 29.77 16.86 -10.20
CA ILE A 63 30.93 16.31 -9.49
C ILE A 63 30.80 14.79 -9.55
N VAL A 64 31.76 14.14 -10.19
CA VAL A 64 31.82 12.68 -10.27
C VAL A 64 32.88 12.21 -9.30
N ALA A 65 32.46 11.61 -8.20
CA ALA A 65 33.33 11.03 -7.18
C ALA A 65 33.03 9.53 -7.06
N PRO A 66 33.91 8.63 -7.54
CA PRO A 66 33.70 7.20 -7.46
C PRO A 66 33.46 6.72 -6.03
N GLY A 67 32.43 5.88 -5.85
CA GLY A 67 32.03 5.35 -4.55
C GLY A 67 31.14 6.25 -3.70
N TYR A 68 30.67 7.37 -4.27
CA TYR A 68 29.66 8.23 -3.66
C TYR A 68 28.36 8.18 -4.43
N GLU A 69 27.27 8.30 -3.69
CA GLU A 69 25.96 8.57 -4.27
C GLU A 69 25.78 10.06 -4.54
N GLN A 70 24.71 10.44 -5.21
CA GLN A 70 24.39 11.84 -5.46
C GLN A 70 23.22 12.29 -4.58
N SER A 71 23.31 13.48 -4.00
CA SER A 71 22.15 14.11 -3.36
C SER A 71 21.02 14.29 -4.36
N SER A 72 19.79 14.25 -3.86
CA SER A 72 18.63 13.98 -4.71
C SER A 72 17.44 14.89 -4.48
N VAL A 73 17.56 15.91 -3.63
CA VAL A 73 16.47 16.85 -3.39
C VAL A 73 16.30 17.72 -4.64
N PRO A 74 15.20 17.60 -5.40
CA PRO A 74 15.09 18.24 -6.72
C PRO A 74 15.27 19.75 -6.65
N GLY A 75 16.09 20.30 -7.55
CA GLY A 75 16.40 21.73 -7.61
C GLY A 75 17.54 22.17 -6.68
N GLU A 76 17.88 21.42 -5.63
CA GLU A 76 19.05 21.69 -4.79
C GLU A 76 20.34 21.22 -5.47
N PRO A 77 21.53 21.76 -5.13
CA PRO A 77 22.78 21.31 -5.72
C PRO A 77 23.01 19.81 -5.57
N GLN A 78 23.22 19.12 -6.70
CA GLN A 78 23.56 17.71 -6.73
C GLN A 78 25.03 17.51 -6.36
N LEU A 79 25.26 16.93 -5.19
CA LEU A 79 26.57 16.77 -4.59
C LEU A 79 26.82 15.30 -4.26
N PRO A 80 28.07 14.82 -4.38
CA PRO A 80 28.42 13.50 -3.90
C PRO A 80 28.20 13.39 -2.41
N ILE A 81 27.54 12.31 -1.99
CA ILE A 81 27.22 11.97 -0.61
C ILE A 81 27.58 10.53 -0.30
N TYR A 82 27.87 10.27 0.96
CA TYR A 82 27.96 8.92 1.49
C TYR A 82 26.76 8.68 2.41
N VAL A 83 26.11 7.52 2.26
CA VAL A 83 24.97 7.11 3.08
C VAL A 83 25.34 5.81 3.79
N GLY A 84 24.98 5.68 5.06
CA GLY A 84 25.18 4.44 5.80
C GLY A 84 24.14 4.22 6.89
N LEU A 85 24.00 2.95 7.30
CA LEU A 85 23.01 2.50 8.26
C LEU A 85 23.66 2.01 9.56
N VAL A 86 23.14 2.46 10.70
CA VAL A 86 23.56 2.02 12.03
C VAL A 86 22.36 1.54 12.85
N GLY A 87 22.59 0.54 13.69
CA GLY A 87 21.66 0.16 14.74
C GLY A 87 21.80 1.07 15.95
N ALA A 88 20.69 1.44 16.57
CA ALA A 88 20.63 2.30 17.74
C ALA A 88 19.97 1.59 18.95
N PRO A 89 20.19 2.09 20.18
CA PRO A 89 19.38 1.71 21.34
C PRO A 89 17.87 1.93 21.12
N PRO A 90 17.01 1.10 21.73
CA PRO A 90 15.56 1.09 21.44
C PRO A 90 14.86 2.38 21.89
N SER A 91 15.53 3.21 22.70
CA SER A 91 15.08 4.54 23.08
C SER A 91 16.28 5.47 23.29
N GLY A 92 16.01 6.75 23.48
CA GLY A 92 17.03 7.79 23.62
C GLY A 92 17.31 8.54 22.30
N ASN A 93 18.01 9.66 22.42
CA ASN A 93 18.34 10.52 21.30
C ASN A 93 19.60 10.02 20.58
N ILE A 94 19.58 10.18 19.26
CA ILE A 94 20.71 9.92 18.38
C ILE A 94 21.24 11.27 17.89
N SER A 95 22.55 11.47 17.91
CA SER A 95 23.18 12.70 17.43
C SER A 95 24.45 12.39 16.65
N ILE A 96 24.80 13.27 15.72
CA ILE A 96 26.01 13.16 14.89
C ILE A 96 26.85 14.43 15.04
N GLU A 97 28.17 14.27 15.19
CA GLU A 97 29.11 15.36 15.42
C GLU A 97 30.40 15.17 14.61
N ILE A 98 30.86 16.21 13.92
CA ILE A 98 32.16 16.19 13.23
C ILE A 98 33.27 16.51 14.25
N ARG A 99 34.13 15.53 14.52
CA ARG A 99 35.26 15.63 15.47
C ARG A 99 36.46 16.36 14.88
N SER A 100 36.76 16.08 13.62
CA SER A 100 37.84 16.71 12.87
C SER A 100 37.57 16.63 11.38
N MET A 101 38.04 17.62 10.63
CA MET A 101 37.82 17.71 9.20
C MET A 101 39.01 18.41 8.53
N GLU A 102 39.50 17.83 7.43
CA GLU A 102 40.55 18.42 6.60
C GLU A 102 39.97 18.81 5.24
N SER A 103 40.04 20.09 4.91
CA SER A 103 39.32 20.66 3.76
C SER A 103 40.24 21.40 2.80
N VAL A 104 39.88 21.39 1.52
CA VAL A 104 40.47 22.22 0.47
C VAL A 104 39.39 23.06 -0.17
N THR A 105 39.63 24.37 -0.30
CA THR A 105 38.76 25.28 -1.03
C THR A 105 39.24 25.42 -2.46
N LEU A 106 38.37 25.11 -3.41
CA LEU A 106 38.56 25.36 -4.83
C LEU A 106 37.81 26.64 -5.21
N THR A 107 38.51 27.52 -5.92
CA THR A 107 37.96 28.79 -6.42
C THR A 107 37.84 28.72 -7.94
N GLY A 108 36.70 29.12 -8.51
CA GLY A 108 36.55 29.24 -9.95
C GLY A 108 35.14 28.91 -10.41
N ASN A 109 34.24 29.90 -10.29
CA ASN A 109 32.84 29.89 -10.75
C ASN A 109 32.19 28.48 -10.72
N MET A 110 32.15 27.89 -9.53
CA MET A 110 31.57 26.56 -9.31
C MET A 110 30.04 26.67 -9.32
N ASN A 111 29.45 26.54 -10.50
CA ASN A 111 28.00 26.43 -10.69
C ASN A 111 27.63 24.95 -10.75
N ILE A 112 27.21 24.35 -9.64
CA ILE A 112 26.90 22.92 -9.59
C ILE A 112 25.49 22.68 -10.13
N CYS A 113 25.29 21.58 -10.86
CA CYS A 113 23.97 21.24 -11.39
C CYS A 113 22.97 20.95 -10.27
N PRO A 114 21.71 21.39 -10.41
CA PRO A 114 20.66 21.00 -9.48
C PRO A 114 20.30 19.53 -9.68
N ALA A 115 19.92 18.84 -8.61
CA ALA A 115 19.44 17.48 -8.68
C ALA A 115 18.14 17.43 -9.51
N PRO A 116 18.00 16.42 -10.40
CA PRO A 116 16.83 16.31 -11.27
C PRO A 116 15.57 15.93 -10.49
N LEU A 117 14.42 16.07 -11.14
CA LEU A 117 13.13 15.61 -10.63
C LEU A 117 12.74 14.32 -11.35
N ALA A 118 12.40 13.28 -10.61
CA ALA A 118 11.78 12.09 -11.17
C ALA A 118 10.32 12.39 -11.51
N ALA A 119 9.88 12.06 -12.73
CA ALA A 119 8.49 12.25 -13.13
C ALA A 119 8.09 11.25 -14.22
N ALA A 120 6.80 10.91 -14.25
CA ALA A 120 6.19 10.17 -15.35
C ALA A 120 5.99 11.09 -16.55
N GLN A 121 6.47 10.67 -17.73
CA GLN A 121 6.27 11.42 -18.97
C GLN A 121 5.03 10.90 -19.71
N PRO A 122 4.13 11.79 -20.17
CA PRO A 122 2.99 11.38 -20.97
C PRO A 122 3.47 10.77 -22.29
N ASP A 123 3.11 9.52 -22.54
CA ASP A 123 3.32 8.85 -23.82
C ASP A 123 1.99 8.34 -24.41
N ALA A 124 1.95 8.22 -25.74
CA ALA A 124 0.84 7.66 -26.50
C ALA A 124 0.92 6.12 -26.61
N GLY A 125 2.08 5.52 -26.34
CA GLY A 125 2.25 4.08 -26.17
C GLY A 125 1.74 3.62 -24.81
N GLY A 126 1.35 2.35 -24.67
CA GLY A 126 0.89 1.78 -23.39
C GLY A 126 1.97 1.68 -22.30
N VAL A 127 3.17 2.21 -22.57
CA VAL A 127 4.32 2.28 -21.67
C VAL A 127 4.52 3.76 -21.31
N THR A 128 4.55 4.07 -20.02
CA THR A 128 4.79 5.44 -19.54
C THR A 128 6.23 5.55 -19.04
N PRO A 129 7.12 6.27 -19.73
CA PRO A 129 8.50 6.45 -19.27
C PRO A 129 8.53 7.17 -17.92
N PHE A 130 9.34 6.65 -16.99
CA PHE A 130 9.62 7.30 -15.72
C PHE A 130 11.08 7.73 -15.71
N VAL A 131 11.34 9.04 -15.74
CA VAL A 131 12.67 9.58 -16.06
C VAL A 131 13.06 10.69 -15.11
N GLU A 132 14.37 10.95 -15.03
CA GLU A 132 14.90 12.12 -14.33
C GLU A 132 14.96 13.32 -15.29
N GLU A 133 14.23 14.39 -14.97
CA GLU A 133 14.20 15.64 -15.74
C GLU A 133 15.11 16.71 -15.12
N PRO A 134 15.85 17.49 -15.94
CA PRO A 134 16.59 18.65 -15.44
C PRO A 134 15.65 19.65 -14.76
N THR A 135 16.04 20.13 -13.59
CA THR A 135 15.24 21.07 -12.80
C THR A 135 15.78 22.49 -12.87
N ALA A 136 14.98 23.45 -12.38
CA ALA A 136 15.45 24.79 -12.11
C ALA A 136 16.23 24.82 -10.78
N PRO A 137 17.33 25.57 -10.71
CA PRO A 137 18.03 25.79 -9.44
C PRO A 137 17.05 26.39 -8.41
N ALA A 138 16.99 25.77 -7.23
CA ALA A 138 16.18 26.25 -6.11
C ALA A 138 16.63 27.69 -5.74
N PRO A 139 15.78 28.72 -5.92
CA PRO A 139 16.22 30.11 -5.82
C PRO A 139 16.76 30.48 -4.43
N ASP A 140 16.19 29.89 -3.38
CA ASP A 140 16.57 30.07 -1.98
C ASP A 140 17.89 29.39 -1.63
N VAL A 141 18.30 28.34 -2.34
CA VAL A 141 19.60 27.67 -2.14
C VAL A 141 20.69 28.29 -3.00
N TYR A 142 20.43 28.54 -4.28
CA TYR A 142 21.43 29.06 -5.21
C TYR A 142 21.73 30.56 -5.05
N ALA A 143 20.80 31.34 -4.47
CA ALA A 143 21.03 32.75 -4.17
C ALA A 143 21.58 32.97 -2.75
N LEU A 144 21.76 31.91 -1.95
CA LEU A 144 22.28 32.00 -0.59
C LEU A 144 23.79 32.25 -0.62
N ASP A 145 24.24 33.37 -0.05
CA ASP A 145 25.66 33.71 0.14
C ASP A 145 26.24 32.93 1.34
N ALA A 146 26.21 31.60 1.25
CA ALA A 146 26.74 30.66 2.23
C ALA A 146 26.97 29.27 1.59
N PHE A 147 27.81 28.45 2.23
CA PHE A 147 28.04 27.08 1.78
C PHE A 147 26.80 26.18 1.98
N TYR A 148 26.45 25.42 0.95
CA TYR A 148 25.42 24.38 0.95
C TYR A 148 26.05 22.98 0.78
N PRO A 149 25.55 21.94 1.47
CA PRO A 149 24.61 22.06 2.58
C PRO A 149 25.29 22.74 3.76
N GLN A 150 24.51 23.32 4.68
CA GLN A 150 25.04 23.99 5.87
C GLN A 150 25.72 23.00 6.84
N GLN A 151 25.31 21.73 6.81
CA GLN A 151 25.86 20.65 7.64
C GLN A 151 26.50 19.59 6.75
N SER A 152 27.75 19.22 7.03
CA SER A 152 28.44 18.16 6.28
C SER A 152 28.14 16.75 6.81
N ALA A 153 27.34 16.61 7.87
CA ALA A 153 26.93 15.33 8.43
C ALA A 153 25.52 15.46 9.02
N VAL A 154 24.62 14.56 8.62
CA VAL A 154 23.22 14.51 9.05
C VAL A 154 22.89 13.08 9.48
N ILE A 155 22.02 12.92 10.49
CA ILE A 155 21.50 11.62 10.90
C ILE A 155 19.99 11.71 11.09
N SER A 156 19.29 10.69 10.61
CA SER A 156 17.83 10.55 10.67
C SER A 156 17.47 9.15 11.18
N GLU A 157 16.45 9.09 12.02
CA GLU A 157 15.84 7.82 12.43
C GLU A 157 14.99 7.27 11.28
N LEU A 158 15.09 5.95 11.04
CA LEU A 158 14.28 5.27 10.02
C LEU A 158 13.10 4.53 10.63
N GLY A 159 13.26 3.97 11.83
CA GLY A 159 12.25 3.12 12.45
C GLY A 159 12.84 1.86 13.05
N PHE A 160 12.09 0.75 13.02
CA PHE A 160 12.50 -0.54 13.57
C PHE A 160 12.50 -1.63 12.49
N MET A 161 13.57 -2.42 12.45
CA MET A 161 13.51 -3.75 11.87
C MET A 161 13.44 -4.74 13.01
N ARG A 162 12.26 -5.33 13.22
CA ARG A 162 12.01 -6.27 14.30
C ARG A 162 12.36 -5.62 15.63
N SER A 163 13.22 -6.24 16.44
CA SER A 163 13.70 -5.63 17.69
C SER A 163 14.88 -4.66 17.53
N GLN A 164 15.28 -4.25 16.32
CA GLN A 164 16.40 -3.34 16.12
C GLN A 164 15.95 -1.98 15.59
N ARG A 165 16.17 -0.93 16.39
CA ARG A 165 16.00 0.46 15.94
C ARG A 165 17.09 0.87 14.95
N LEU A 166 16.71 1.51 13.86
CA LEU A 166 17.58 1.87 12.74
C LEU A 166 17.71 3.39 12.59
N ALA A 167 18.94 3.84 12.30
CA ALA A 167 19.22 5.21 11.92
C ALA A 167 20.15 5.27 10.71
N ARG A 168 19.84 6.17 9.78
CA ARG A 168 20.64 6.45 8.59
C ARG A 168 21.39 7.76 8.77
N PHE A 169 22.66 7.77 8.41
CA PHE A 169 23.45 9.00 8.35
C PHE A 169 23.88 9.30 6.93
N THR A 170 24.05 10.59 6.63
CA THR A 170 24.53 11.11 5.36
C THR A 170 25.72 12.02 5.61
N LEU A 171 26.83 11.78 4.92
CA LEU A 171 28.02 12.63 4.94
C LEU A 171 28.16 13.36 3.59
N TYR A 172 28.41 14.66 3.66
CA TYR A 172 28.63 15.51 2.49
C TYR A 172 30.10 15.92 2.42
N PRO A 173 30.95 15.21 1.65
CA PRO A 173 32.34 15.60 1.44
C PRO A 173 32.51 16.90 0.65
N PHE A 174 31.45 17.42 0.02
CA PHE A 174 31.48 18.65 -0.76
C PHE A 174 30.48 19.67 -0.20
N GLN A 175 30.89 20.94 -0.16
CA GLN A 175 30.00 22.06 0.09
C GLN A 175 30.25 23.17 -0.93
N VAL A 176 29.20 23.79 -1.46
CA VAL A 176 29.31 24.81 -2.51
C VAL A 176 28.63 26.11 -2.08
N ASP A 177 29.28 27.22 -2.37
CA ASP A 177 28.68 28.56 -2.31
C ASP A 177 28.60 29.09 -3.75
N HIS A 178 27.37 29.19 -4.24
CA HIS A 178 27.08 29.59 -5.63
C HIS A 178 27.24 31.11 -5.85
N VAL A 179 27.14 31.93 -4.80
CA VAL A 179 27.30 33.38 -4.89
C VAL A 179 28.78 33.74 -5.02
N THR A 180 29.63 33.10 -4.23
CA THR A 180 31.09 33.30 -4.32
C THR A 180 31.75 32.41 -5.37
N GLY A 181 31.06 31.36 -5.84
CA GLY A 181 31.57 30.37 -6.80
C GLY A 181 32.68 29.48 -6.23
N GLN A 182 32.65 29.26 -4.91
CA GLN A 182 33.63 28.45 -4.18
C GLN A 182 33.07 27.05 -3.90
N LEU A 183 33.93 26.04 -3.97
CA LEU A 183 33.64 24.67 -3.57
C LEU A 183 34.62 24.26 -2.47
N ILE A 184 34.12 23.83 -1.32
CA ILE A 184 34.89 23.14 -0.30
C ILE A 184 34.78 21.64 -0.54
N TYR A 185 35.93 20.99 -0.48
CA TYR A 185 36.06 19.55 -0.54
C TYR A 185 36.79 19.04 0.70
N HIS A 186 36.16 18.14 1.45
CA HIS A 186 36.69 17.52 2.65
C HIS A 186 37.47 16.24 2.28
N ARG A 187 38.81 16.34 2.35
CA ARG A 187 39.72 15.20 2.13
C ARG A 187 39.59 14.15 3.22
N PHE A 188 39.34 14.60 4.44
CA PHE A 188 39.19 13.74 5.60
C PHE A 188 38.08 14.27 6.49
N MET A 189 37.24 13.36 6.98
CA MET A 189 36.24 13.63 8.00
C MET A 189 36.29 12.54 9.06
N ARG A 190 36.37 12.94 10.33
CA ARG A 190 36.11 12.06 11.47
C ARG A 190 34.79 12.48 12.11
N VAL A 191 33.83 11.58 12.12
CA VAL A 191 32.46 11.82 12.58
C VAL A 191 32.14 10.86 13.72
N ALA A 192 31.48 11.37 14.75
CA ALA A 192 31.03 10.60 15.89
C ALA A 192 29.49 10.56 15.92
N ILE A 193 28.92 9.37 15.97
CA ILE A 193 27.50 9.16 16.24
C ILE A 193 27.36 8.77 17.72
N ARG A 194 26.58 9.55 18.48
CA ARG A 194 26.35 9.33 19.91
C ARG A 194 24.91 8.95 20.19
N PHE A 195 24.74 8.00 21.10
CA PHE A 195 23.45 7.63 21.66
C PHE A 195 23.37 8.14 23.11
N SER A 196 22.37 8.96 23.45
CA SER A 196 22.23 9.48 24.82
C SER A 196 21.90 8.37 25.82
N GLU A 197 22.42 8.45 27.06
CA GLU A 197 22.09 7.54 28.17
C GLU A 197 20.59 7.59 28.54
N GLY A 198 19.78 6.88 27.77
CA GLY A 198 18.44 6.40 28.13
C GLY A 198 18.44 4.90 28.47
N VAL A 199 19.63 4.29 28.55
CA VAL A 199 19.82 2.85 28.81
C VAL A 199 19.57 2.54 30.29
N THR A 200 18.31 2.61 30.69
CA THR A 200 17.81 1.50 31.50
C THR A 200 17.44 0.44 30.48
N GLN A 201 18.34 -0.54 30.28
CA GLN A 201 17.86 -1.88 29.99
C GLN A 201 16.82 -2.15 31.08
N THR A 202 15.53 -2.08 30.76
CA THR A 202 14.57 -2.87 31.51
C THR A 202 15.15 -4.27 31.45
N SER A 203 15.42 -4.83 32.61
CA SER A 203 16.19 -6.05 32.86
C SER A 203 15.51 -7.32 32.32
N GLY A 204 15.06 -7.29 31.06
CA GLY A 204 14.62 -8.42 30.27
C GLY A 204 15.78 -8.92 29.41
N GLU A 205 15.77 -10.21 29.10
CA GLU A 205 16.68 -10.79 28.12
C GLU A 205 16.55 -10.03 26.79
N SER A 206 17.68 -9.78 26.11
CA SER A 206 17.68 -9.24 24.74
C SER A 206 16.73 -10.06 23.87
N ALA A 207 15.90 -9.39 23.06
CA ALA A 207 15.00 -10.09 22.15
C ALA A 207 15.79 -11.09 21.28
N VAL A 208 15.25 -12.29 21.14
CA VAL A 208 15.86 -13.37 20.34
C VAL A 208 15.35 -13.24 18.92
N GLU A 209 16.27 -13.01 17.99
CA GLU A 209 15.96 -12.89 16.57
C GLU A 209 16.25 -14.17 15.80
N ASP A 210 15.53 -14.35 14.69
CA ASP A 210 15.80 -15.42 13.74
C ASP A 210 17.16 -15.21 13.06
N GLU A 211 17.91 -16.29 12.85
CA GLU A 211 19.25 -16.25 12.26
C GLU A 211 19.25 -15.59 10.87
N ALA A 212 18.17 -15.68 10.09
CA ALA A 212 18.07 -15.02 8.80
C ALA A 212 18.08 -13.49 8.95
N PHE A 213 17.28 -12.96 9.88
CA PHE A 213 17.25 -11.53 10.15
C PHE A 213 18.54 -11.05 10.81
N GLU A 214 19.22 -11.91 11.58
CA GLU A 214 20.58 -11.63 12.05
C GLU A 214 21.58 -11.50 10.90
N ARG A 215 21.49 -12.32 9.84
CA ARG A 215 22.31 -12.15 8.62
C ARG A 215 21.96 -10.88 7.85
N VAL A 216 20.66 -10.57 7.73
CA VAL A 216 20.20 -9.32 7.09
C VAL A 216 20.80 -8.12 7.82
N MET A 217 20.63 -8.03 9.14
CA MET A 217 21.18 -6.95 9.94
C MET A 217 22.71 -6.92 9.90
N ARG A 218 23.38 -8.07 9.90
CA ARG A 218 24.85 -8.12 9.78
C ARG A 218 25.35 -7.59 8.45
N GLY A 219 24.66 -7.91 7.35
CA GLY A 219 25.06 -7.42 6.02
C GLY A 219 24.82 -5.92 5.81
N LEU A 220 23.97 -5.28 6.63
CA LEU A 220 23.54 -3.89 6.45
C LEU A 220 24.07 -2.92 7.49
N LEU A 221 24.13 -3.31 8.76
CA LEU A 221 24.49 -2.40 9.85
C LEU A 221 26.00 -2.28 9.96
N LEU A 222 26.50 -1.04 9.91
CA LEU A 222 27.92 -0.77 10.11
C LEU A 222 28.40 -1.18 11.51
N ASN A 223 27.52 -1.10 12.50
CA ASN A 223 27.80 -1.42 13.89
C ASN A 223 27.05 -2.65 14.41
N TYR A 224 26.80 -3.65 13.55
CA TYR A 224 26.03 -4.85 13.91
C TYR A 224 26.41 -5.48 15.26
N ASN A 225 27.72 -5.66 15.52
CA ASN A 225 28.21 -6.28 16.75
C ASN A 225 27.78 -5.50 18.02
N ALA A 226 27.81 -4.17 17.96
CA ALA A 226 27.35 -3.30 19.04
C ALA A 226 25.82 -3.31 19.14
N ALA A 227 25.15 -3.13 18.00
CA ALA A 227 23.70 -3.04 17.88
C ALA A 227 22.99 -4.31 18.38
N ARG A 228 23.61 -5.49 18.23
CA ARG A 228 23.06 -6.74 18.77
C ARG A 228 22.81 -6.70 20.28
N ASN A 229 23.54 -5.87 21.02
CA ASN A 229 23.35 -5.69 22.46
C ASN A 229 22.24 -4.66 22.81
N TRP A 230 21.63 -4.06 21.78
CA TRP A 230 20.68 -2.96 21.88
C TRP A 230 19.29 -3.33 21.35
N ARG A 231 18.93 -4.62 21.34
CA ARG A 231 17.61 -5.07 20.91
C ARG A 231 16.51 -4.61 21.87
N GLY A 232 15.39 -4.18 21.32
CA GLY A 232 14.18 -3.82 22.04
C GLY A 232 13.10 -3.28 21.12
N PHE A 233 11.88 -3.19 21.65
CA PHE A 233 10.72 -2.69 20.91
C PHE A 233 10.44 -1.22 21.26
N PRO A 234 9.71 -0.48 20.40
CA PRO A 234 9.30 0.89 20.71
C PRO A 234 8.46 0.95 21.99
N LEU A 235 8.67 2.00 22.80
CA LEU A 235 8.00 2.18 24.10
C LEU A 235 6.49 2.45 23.99
N THR A 236 6.00 2.84 22.80
CA THR A 236 4.62 3.30 22.55
C THR A 236 3.91 2.48 21.47
N GLY A 237 4.25 1.20 21.31
CA GLY A 237 3.53 0.31 20.39
C GLY A 237 2.03 0.26 20.76
N GLN A 238 1.15 0.56 19.79
CA GLN A 238 -0.29 0.33 19.96
C GLN A 238 -0.54 -1.18 20.11
N GLU A 239 -1.10 -1.60 21.24
CA GLU A 239 -1.67 -2.93 21.37
C GLU A 239 -2.83 -3.08 20.40
N VAL A 240 -2.71 -4.06 19.49
CA VAL A 240 -3.83 -4.46 18.62
C VAL A 240 -4.80 -5.26 19.48
N THR A 241 -5.99 -4.73 19.70
CA THR A 241 -7.05 -5.45 20.43
C THR A 241 -7.91 -6.22 19.43
N ALA A 242 -7.89 -7.55 19.54
CA ALA A 242 -8.73 -8.44 18.74
C ALA A 242 -10.07 -8.68 19.45
N TRP A 243 -11.16 -8.57 18.71
CA TRP A 243 -12.51 -8.90 19.19
C TRP A 243 -12.67 -10.41 19.35
N THR A 244 -13.47 -10.83 20.35
CA THR A 244 -13.89 -12.22 20.53
C THR A 244 -15.25 -12.40 19.86
N PRO A 245 -15.35 -13.14 18.74
CA PRO A 245 -16.64 -13.52 18.19
C PRO A 245 -17.48 -14.29 19.23
N PRO A 246 -18.81 -14.11 19.28
CA PRO A 246 -19.64 -14.87 20.21
C PRO A 246 -19.58 -16.36 19.89
N ALA A 247 -19.54 -17.21 20.91
CA ALA A 247 -19.63 -18.66 20.72
C ALA A 247 -21.00 -19.06 20.16
N ASP A 248 -21.04 -20.16 19.41
CA ASP A 248 -22.25 -20.71 18.79
C ASP A 248 -23.08 -19.64 18.04
N ALA A 249 -22.40 -18.87 17.20
CA ALA A 249 -22.98 -17.74 16.49
C ALA A 249 -23.08 -17.98 14.97
N TYR A 250 -23.94 -17.19 14.35
CA TYR A 250 -24.16 -17.16 12.91
C TYR A 250 -23.88 -15.76 12.41
N ARG A 251 -23.08 -15.67 11.34
CA ARG A 251 -22.88 -14.44 10.58
C ARG A 251 -24.12 -14.23 9.70
N VAL A 252 -24.59 -12.99 9.65
CA VAL A 252 -25.74 -12.54 8.87
C VAL A 252 -25.27 -11.34 8.04
N TRP A 253 -25.22 -11.51 6.72
CA TRP A 253 -24.67 -10.50 5.82
C TRP A 253 -25.74 -9.53 5.34
N VAL A 254 -25.46 -8.24 5.53
CA VAL A 254 -26.37 -7.11 5.29
C VAL A 254 -25.72 -6.15 4.29
N SER A 255 -26.38 -5.95 3.14
CA SER A 255 -25.88 -5.09 2.06
C SER A 255 -26.58 -3.74 1.94
N GLN A 256 -27.75 -3.57 2.57
CA GLN A 256 -28.58 -2.37 2.46
C GLN A 256 -28.99 -1.89 3.84
N THR A 257 -29.31 -0.60 3.94
CA THR A 257 -29.89 -0.04 5.16
C THR A 257 -31.40 -0.32 5.20
N GLY A 258 -31.90 -0.88 6.29
CA GLY A 258 -33.34 -1.14 6.45
C GLY A 258 -33.67 -2.17 7.51
N ILE A 259 -34.96 -2.54 7.60
CA ILE A 259 -35.43 -3.60 8.51
C ILE A 259 -35.31 -4.95 7.80
N TYR A 260 -34.48 -5.83 8.34
CA TYR A 260 -34.26 -7.18 7.86
C TYR A 260 -35.18 -8.18 8.55
N ARG A 261 -35.56 -9.24 7.83
CA ARG A 261 -36.36 -10.36 8.33
C ARG A 261 -35.63 -11.67 8.08
N LEU A 262 -35.22 -12.32 9.17
CA LEU A 262 -34.72 -13.70 9.16
C LEU A 262 -35.89 -14.64 9.40
N THR A 263 -36.27 -15.40 8.38
CA THR A 263 -37.37 -16.34 8.44
C THR A 263 -36.98 -17.66 9.11
N TYR A 264 -37.96 -18.39 9.64
CA TYR A 264 -37.74 -19.75 10.16
C TYR A 264 -37.04 -20.66 9.14
N ASP A 265 -37.49 -20.65 7.88
CA ASP A 265 -36.94 -21.52 6.83
C ASP A 265 -35.48 -21.16 6.50
N GLU A 266 -35.11 -19.88 6.48
CA GLU A 266 -33.71 -19.44 6.28
C GLU A 266 -32.82 -19.85 7.46
N LEU A 267 -33.31 -19.72 8.68
CA LEU A 267 -32.59 -20.17 9.88
C LEU A 267 -32.38 -21.68 9.85
N VAL A 268 -33.40 -22.48 9.53
CA VAL A 268 -33.29 -23.93 9.37
C VAL A 268 -32.32 -24.30 8.26
N ALA A 269 -32.38 -23.62 7.11
CA ALA A 269 -31.49 -23.85 5.98
C ALA A 269 -30.01 -23.56 6.32
N ALA A 270 -29.76 -22.55 7.16
CA ALA A 270 -28.43 -22.23 7.68
C ALA A 270 -27.96 -23.21 8.77
N GLY A 271 -28.81 -24.15 9.21
CA GLY A 271 -28.50 -25.10 10.28
C GLY A 271 -28.68 -24.53 11.69
N PHE A 272 -29.42 -23.43 11.84
CA PHE A 272 -29.73 -22.84 13.14
C PHE A 272 -30.64 -23.77 13.97
N PRO A 273 -30.35 -24.00 15.27
CA PRO A 273 -31.07 -24.99 16.08
C PRO A 273 -32.41 -24.45 16.62
N VAL A 274 -33.35 -24.12 15.72
CA VAL A 274 -34.66 -23.49 16.03
C VAL A 274 -35.48 -24.21 17.11
N ASP A 275 -35.37 -25.53 17.21
CA ASP A 275 -36.12 -26.36 18.17
C ASP A 275 -35.52 -26.38 19.59
N LEU A 276 -34.26 -25.96 19.75
CA LEU A 276 -33.51 -26.08 21.01
C LEU A 276 -33.27 -24.73 21.70
N VAL A 277 -33.69 -23.64 21.07
CA VAL A 277 -33.33 -22.28 21.48
C VAL A 277 -34.52 -21.60 22.13
N ASP A 278 -34.28 -21.03 23.32
CA ASP A 278 -35.18 -20.06 23.93
C ASP A 278 -35.07 -18.73 23.18
N PRO A 279 -36.12 -18.27 22.46
CA PRO A 279 -36.02 -17.07 21.66
C PRO A 279 -35.79 -15.80 22.50
N THR A 280 -36.04 -15.84 23.81
CA THR A 280 -35.72 -14.73 24.73
C THR A 280 -34.22 -14.57 24.99
N GLN A 281 -33.42 -15.61 24.71
CA GLN A 281 -31.97 -15.60 24.92
C GLN A 281 -31.18 -15.16 23.68
N LEU A 282 -31.83 -15.10 22.51
CA LEU A 282 -31.20 -14.67 21.26
C LEU A 282 -30.63 -13.26 21.36
N ARG A 283 -29.37 -13.09 20.94
CA ARG A 283 -28.68 -11.81 20.85
C ARG A 283 -28.18 -11.59 19.44
N MET A 284 -28.11 -10.33 19.02
CA MET A 284 -27.50 -9.94 17.75
C MET A 284 -26.46 -8.86 18.00
N MET A 285 -25.26 -9.04 17.48
CA MET A 285 -24.15 -8.09 17.63
C MET A 285 -23.79 -7.45 16.29
N TYR A 286 -23.41 -6.18 16.33
CA TYR A 286 -22.84 -5.45 15.20
C TYR A 286 -21.73 -4.53 15.73
N ASN A 287 -20.54 -4.57 15.11
CA ASN A 287 -19.36 -3.86 15.60
C ASN A 287 -19.05 -4.10 17.08
N GLY A 288 -19.20 -5.35 17.51
CA GLY A 288 -18.99 -5.75 18.90
C GLY A 288 -20.05 -5.24 19.88
N GLN A 289 -21.11 -4.56 19.42
CA GLN A 289 -22.19 -4.04 20.27
C GLN A 289 -23.49 -4.81 20.04
N GLU A 290 -24.21 -5.13 21.13
CA GLU A 290 -25.53 -5.76 21.03
C GLU A 290 -26.57 -4.77 20.47
N ILE A 291 -27.36 -5.21 19.50
CA ILE A 291 -28.46 -4.46 18.90
C ILE A 291 -29.82 -5.00 19.31
N ALA A 292 -30.85 -4.16 19.20
CA ALA A 292 -32.22 -4.57 19.47
C ALA A 292 -32.81 -5.41 18.33
N ILE A 293 -33.38 -6.57 18.67
CA ILE A 293 -34.13 -7.43 17.73
C ILE A 293 -35.61 -7.55 18.13
N ARG A 294 -36.48 -7.90 17.20
CA ARG A 294 -37.88 -8.24 17.48
C ARG A 294 -38.17 -9.63 16.95
N ILE A 295 -38.90 -10.43 17.72
CA ILE A 295 -39.28 -11.78 17.31
C ILE A 295 -40.79 -11.77 17.10
N VAL A 296 -41.21 -12.16 15.90
CA VAL A 296 -42.62 -12.21 15.49
C VAL A 296 -43.02 -13.65 15.24
N GLY A 297 -44.33 -13.95 15.31
CA GLY A 297 -44.87 -15.27 14.99
C GLY A 297 -44.42 -16.40 15.92
N GLN A 298 -44.07 -16.08 17.18
CA GLN A 298 -43.68 -17.08 18.19
C GLN A 298 -44.81 -18.08 18.44
N GLN A 299 -44.45 -19.33 18.73
CA GLN A 299 -45.40 -20.35 19.14
C GLN A 299 -46.00 -20.02 20.52
N PRO A 300 -47.17 -20.60 20.87
CA PRO A 300 -47.80 -20.37 22.18
C PRO A 300 -46.94 -20.75 23.40
N ASP A 301 -45.96 -21.62 23.22
CA ASP A 301 -44.99 -22.02 24.24
C ASP A 301 -43.75 -21.09 24.28
N GLY A 302 -43.68 -20.08 23.41
CA GLY A 302 -42.60 -19.12 23.30
C GLY A 302 -41.48 -19.51 22.33
N GLY A 303 -41.53 -20.69 21.69
CA GLY A 303 -40.52 -21.18 20.75
C GLY A 303 -40.58 -20.56 19.35
N LEU A 304 -39.55 -20.82 18.54
CA LEU A 304 -39.55 -20.50 17.10
C LEU A 304 -40.30 -21.61 16.33
N GLY A 305 -41.35 -21.25 15.60
CA GLY A 305 -42.08 -22.13 14.70
C GLY A 305 -42.02 -21.66 13.24
N PRO A 306 -42.69 -22.38 12.31
CA PRO A 306 -42.68 -22.05 10.88
C PRO A 306 -43.14 -20.62 10.54
N ASP A 307 -44.00 -20.03 11.37
CA ASP A 307 -44.48 -18.65 11.18
C ASP A 307 -43.59 -17.59 11.86
N SER A 308 -42.53 -18.03 12.57
CA SER A 308 -41.65 -17.14 13.31
C SER A 308 -40.63 -16.43 12.42
N ALA A 309 -40.22 -15.23 12.83
CA ALA A 309 -39.09 -14.51 12.23
C ALA A 309 -38.39 -13.61 13.25
N ILE A 310 -37.11 -13.33 12.99
CA ILE A 310 -36.30 -12.35 13.72
C ILE A 310 -36.17 -11.11 12.84
N LEU A 311 -36.56 -9.96 13.39
CA LEU A 311 -36.46 -8.64 12.76
C LEU A 311 -35.34 -7.83 13.42
N PHE A 312 -34.53 -7.15 12.63
CA PHE A 312 -33.50 -6.24 13.12
C PHE A 312 -33.24 -5.11 12.12
N TYR A 313 -32.59 -4.04 12.56
CA TYR A 313 -32.16 -2.96 11.67
C TYR A 313 -30.73 -3.21 11.19
N GLY A 314 -30.57 -3.29 9.87
CA GLY A 314 -29.30 -3.41 9.18
C GLY A 314 -28.86 -2.08 8.58
N GLU A 315 -27.56 -1.85 8.50
CA GLU A 315 -26.94 -0.71 7.81
C GLU A 315 -26.14 -1.20 6.60
N ALA A 316 -26.17 -0.44 5.50
CA ALA A 316 -25.31 -0.66 4.35
C ALA A 316 -23.82 -0.54 4.74
N PRO A 317 -22.92 -1.33 4.11
CA PRO A 317 -21.49 -1.23 4.36
C PRO A 317 -20.93 0.11 3.90
N LYS A 318 -19.86 0.54 4.58
CA LYS A 318 -19.06 1.73 4.20
C LYS A 318 -17.57 1.40 4.03
N GLU A 319 -17.23 0.12 4.21
CA GLU A 319 -15.87 -0.37 4.17
C GLU A 319 -15.49 -0.71 2.73
N ARG A 320 -14.32 -0.24 2.28
CA ARG A 320 -13.89 -0.33 0.89
C ARG A 320 -13.92 -1.76 0.34
N PHE A 321 -13.53 -2.74 1.15
CA PHE A 321 -13.41 -4.14 0.71
C PHE A 321 -14.63 -5.01 1.08
N ALA A 322 -15.62 -4.48 1.81
CA ALA A 322 -16.71 -5.29 2.34
C ALA A 322 -18.03 -4.99 1.60
N PRO A 323 -18.51 -5.89 0.72
CA PRO A 323 -19.79 -5.72 0.02
C PRO A 323 -21.01 -5.87 0.95
N ALA A 324 -20.79 -6.27 2.20
CA ALA A 324 -21.81 -6.35 3.22
C ALA A 324 -21.21 -6.16 4.63
N ASN A 325 -22.03 -5.61 5.52
CA ASN A 325 -21.79 -5.67 6.95
C ASN A 325 -22.16 -7.05 7.50
N VAL A 326 -21.49 -7.47 8.58
CA VAL A 326 -21.75 -8.73 9.26
C VAL A 326 -22.39 -8.47 10.61
N TYR A 327 -23.57 -9.05 10.82
CA TYR A 327 -24.28 -9.10 12.08
C TYR A 327 -24.17 -10.52 12.65
N TRP A 328 -23.98 -10.63 13.96
CA TRP A 328 -23.69 -11.90 14.62
C TRP A 328 -24.88 -12.33 15.49
N LEU A 329 -25.65 -13.31 15.02
CA LEU A 329 -26.76 -13.92 15.76
C LEU A 329 -26.20 -15.01 16.68
N SER A 330 -26.25 -14.81 17.99
CA SER A 330 -25.73 -15.76 18.99
C SER A 330 -26.81 -16.34 19.89
N LEU A 331 -26.58 -17.59 20.30
CA LEU A 331 -27.39 -18.36 21.22
C LEU A 331 -27.00 -18.17 22.70
N GLN A 332 -25.83 -17.58 22.97
CA GLN A 332 -25.27 -17.49 24.31
C GLN A 332 -25.19 -16.05 24.83
N PRO A 333 -25.21 -15.83 26.16
CA PRO A 333 -24.81 -14.55 26.73
C PRO A 333 -23.33 -14.27 26.36
N SER A 334 -23.05 -13.06 25.86
CA SER A 334 -21.71 -12.65 25.42
C SER A 334 -20.68 -12.85 26.54
N GLN A 335 -19.59 -13.57 26.28
CA GLN A 335 -18.46 -13.65 27.22
C GLN A 335 -17.56 -12.41 27.10
N GLU A 336 -17.27 -11.84 28.28
CA GLU A 336 -16.34 -10.74 28.61
C GLU A 336 -16.50 -9.38 27.90
N GLY A 337 -16.70 -8.32 28.71
CA GLY A 337 -16.48 -6.91 28.32
C GLY A 337 -17.70 -6.00 28.18
N LEU A 338 -18.93 -6.53 28.12
CA LEU A 338 -20.16 -5.74 27.94
C LEU A 338 -21.21 -6.06 29.03
N ASP A 339 -22.03 -5.05 29.33
CA ASP A 339 -23.01 -4.90 30.43
C ASP A 339 -23.33 -6.16 31.26
N ARG A 340 -23.07 -6.10 32.58
CA ARG A 340 -23.18 -7.22 33.54
C ARG A 340 -24.61 -7.73 33.77
N SER A 341 -25.56 -7.46 32.90
CA SER A 341 -26.90 -8.01 32.96
C SER A 341 -26.96 -9.39 32.29
N ALA A 342 -26.12 -10.33 32.72
CA ALA A 342 -26.25 -11.76 32.40
C ALA A 342 -27.61 -12.35 32.85
N GLU A 343 -28.40 -11.61 33.63
CA GLU A 343 -29.76 -11.95 34.05
C GLU A 343 -30.87 -11.40 33.14
N SER A 344 -30.59 -10.44 32.25
CA SER A 344 -31.57 -9.94 31.27
C SER A 344 -31.36 -10.66 29.95
N GLY A 345 -32.42 -11.26 29.38
CA GLY A 345 -32.39 -11.85 28.03
C GLY A 345 -31.86 -10.88 26.96
N GLY A 346 -31.76 -11.34 25.71
CA GLY A 346 -31.19 -10.51 24.65
C GLY A 346 -31.97 -9.20 24.44
N ARG A 347 -31.30 -8.16 23.93
CA ARG A 347 -31.92 -6.85 23.72
C ARG A 347 -33.09 -6.95 22.75
N ARG A 348 -34.23 -6.38 23.12
CA ARG A 348 -35.44 -6.35 22.29
C ARG A 348 -35.79 -4.93 21.85
N MET A 349 -36.42 -4.80 20.68
CA MET A 349 -37.01 -3.53 20.27
C MET A 349 -38.12 -3.16 21.26
N GLU A 350 -38.01 -2.00 21.88
CA GLU A 350 -39.05 -1.48 22.78
C GLU A 350 -40.27 -1.09 21.95
N GLU A 351 -41.47 -1.51 22.39
CA GLU A 351 -42.72 -0.97 21.86
C GLU A 351 -43.01 0.37 22.53
N TYR A 352 -43.11 1.43 21.73
CA TYR A 352 -43.36 2.77 22.20
C TYR A 352 -44.69 3.31 21.69
N SER A 353 -45.53 3.79 22.61
CA SER A 353 -46.73 4.57 22.28
C SER A 353 -46.76 5.87 23.08
N ASN A 354 -47.01 6.99 22.41
CA ASN A 354 -47.11 8.28 23.08
C ASN A 354 -48.49 8.50 23.72
N ASN A 355 -48.54 8.40 25.05
CA ASN A 355 -49.76 8.63 25.85
C ASN A 355 -50.24 10.11 25.86
N ARG A 356 -49.51 11.04 25.22
CA ARG A 356 -49.89 12.46 25.06
C ARG A 356 -50.30 12.81 23.62
N ALA A 357 -50.71 11.83 22.82
CA ALA A 357 -51.13 12.02 21.42
C ALA A 357 -52.19 13.13 21.24
N ALA A 358 -53.09 13.34 22.21
CA ALA A 358 -54.12 14.38 22.15
C ALA A 358 -53.57 15.83 22.21
N GLN A 359 -52.31 16.02 22.64
CA GLN A 359 -51.62 17.32 22.73
C GLN A 359 -50.55 17.48 21.65
N ALA A 360 -50.49 16.57 20.67
CA ALA A 360 -49.47 16.58 19.65
C ALA A 360 -49.82 17.55 18.51
N SER A 361 -48.84 18.30 18.04
CA SER A 361 -48.96 19.12 16.83
C SER A 361 -48.91 18.21 15.61
N SER A 362 -49.91 18.31 14.73
CA SER A 362 -49.90 17.61 13.45
C SER A 362 -48.78 18.14 12.56
N GLU A 363 -47.96 17.24 12.03
CA GLU A 363 -46.93 17.54 11.05
C GLU A 363 -47.20 16.75 9.78
N THR A 364 -47.12 17.43 8.65
CA THR A 364 -47.37 16.86 7.31
C THR A 364 -46.12 16.93 6.44
N MET A 365 -45.02 17.46 6.97
CA MET A 365 -43.76 17.65 6.26
C MET A 365 -42.58 17.13 7.09
N ALA A 366 -41.54 16.67 6.42
CA ALA A 366 -40.31 16.23 7.08
C ALA A 366 -39.07 16.61 6.27
N VAL A 367 -37.91 16.60 6.93
CA VAL A 367 -36.62 16.81 6.26
C VAL A 367 -36.12 15.46 5.78
N THR A 368 -35.68 15.40 4.53
CA THR A 368 -35.07 14.22 3.94
C THR A 368 -33.79 14.59 3.21
N GLN A 369 -32.96 13.58 2.94
CA GLN A 369 -31.71 13.69 2.19
C GLN A 369 -31.73 12.71 1.04
N LEU A 370 -31.39 13.19 -0.15
CA LEU A 370 -31.05 12.38 -1.31
C LEU A 370 -29.54 12.48 -1.51
N HIS A 371 -28.83 11.36 -1.41
CA HIS A 371 -27.40 11.24 -1.74
C HIS A 371 -27.29 10.52 -3.09
N LEU A 372 -26.56 11.14 -4.03
CA LEU A 372 -26.36 10.66 -5.39
C LEU A 372 -24.87 10.50 -5.59
N GLU A 373 -24.44 9.30 -5.95
CA GLU A 373 -23.04 8.95 -6.17
C GLU A 373 -23.01 7.87 -7.24
N GLU A 374 -22.06 7.97 -8.16
CA GLU A 374 -21.83 6.98 -9.20
C GLU A 374 -20.36 6.57 -9.10
N ASN A 375 -20.06 5.27 -9.04
CA ASN A 375 -18.69 4.77 -8.99
C ASN A 375 -18.41 4.08 -10.33
N SER A 376 -17.86 4.82 -11.28
CA SER A 376 -17.71 4.37 -12.67
C SER A 376 -16.32 4.63 -13.26
N ASN A 377 -15.51 5.46 -12.60
CA ASN A 377 -14.15 5.77 -12.99
C ASN A 377 -13.26 5.67 -11.76
N TYR A 378 -12.36 4.68 -11.73
CA TYR A 378 -11.28 4.65 -10.76
C TYR A 378 -10.13 5.54 -11.23
N VAL A 379 -9.66 6.45 -10.38
CA VAL A 379 -8.55 7.36 -10.68
C VAL A 379 -7.57 7.39 -9.51
N SER A 380 -6.57 6.52 -9.55
CA SER A 380 -5.55 6.33 -8.49
C SER A 380 -4.83 7.62 -8.07
N SER A 381 -4.71 8.60 -8.95
CA SER A 381 -3.97 9.85 -8.69
C SER A 381 -4.86 11.01 -8.22
N LEU A 382 -6.14 10.79 -7.92
CA LEU A 382 -7.08 11.84 -7.50
C LEU A 382 -7.87 11.47 -6.23
N PRO A 383 -7.91 12.35 -5.20
CA PRO A 383 -6.84 13.31 -4.93
C PRO A 383 -5.55 12.55 -4.63
N MET A 384 -4.40 13.20 -4.74
CA MET A 384 -3.13 12.58 -4.37
C MET A 384 -2.94 12.61 -2.83
N GLU A 385 -3.92 12.09 -2.09
CA GLU A 385 -4.05 12.18 -0.64
C GLU A 385 -4.58 10.86 -0.05
N PRO A 386 -4.02 10.35 1.06
CA PRO A 386 -4.51 9.12 1.70
C PRO A 386 -5.94 9.25 2.23
N GLY A 387 -6.68 8.14 2.23
CA GLY A 387 -7.98 8.02 2.90
C GLY A 387 -9.18 8.52 2.10
N PHE A 388 -8.97 8.92 0.84
CA PHE A 388 -10.06 9.17 -0.10
C PHE A 388 -10.46 7.88 -0.82
N ASP A 389 -11.73 7.80 -1.20
CA ASP A 389 -12.12 6.86 -2.25
C ASP A 389 -11.64 7.42 -3.60
N HIS A 390 -11.07 6.55 -4.42
CA HIS A 390 -10.57 6.88 -5.75
C HIS A 390 -11.58 6.52 -6.84
N TRP A 391 -12.79 6.10 -6.46
CA TRP A 391 -13.93 5.96 -7.34
C TRP A 391 -14.67 7.28 -7.54
N TYR A 392 -14.95 7.57 -8.80
CA TYR A 392 -15.68 8.74 -9.21
C TYR A 392 -16.77 8.41 -10.22
N GLY A 393 -17.74 9.31 -10.30
CA GLY A 393 -18.80 9.29 -11.28
C GLY A 393 -18.36 9.88 -12.59
N ARG A 394 -19.28 10.60 -13.23
CA ARG A 394 -19.11 11.11 -14.59
C ARG A 394 -18.04 12.20 -14.64
N ARG A 395 -17.26 12.19 -15.72
CA ARG A 395 -16.34 13.28 -16.07
C ARG A 395 -17.06 14.44 -16.76
N ILE A 396 -16.77 15.66 -16.34
CA ILE A 396 -17.09 16.90 -17.07
C ILE A 396 -15.83 17.34 -17.81
N THR A 397 -15.95 17.66 -19.10
CA THR A 397 -14.82 18.14 -19.92
C THR A 397 -15.25 19.35 -20.74
N ALA A 398 -14.51 20.46 -20.62
CA ALA A 398 -14.67 21.67 -21.41
C ALA A 398 -13.42 21.89 -22.28
N VAL A 399 -13.53 21.67 -23.59
CA VAL A 399 -12.42 21.85 -24.53
C VAL A 399 -12.57 23.17 -25.28
N GLY A 400 -11.53 24.01 -25.26
CA GLY A 400 -11.45 25.31 -25.91
C GLY A 400 -11.75 26.48 -24.97
N ALA A 401 -11.02 27.58 -25.15
CA ALA A 401 -11.16 28.77 -24.31
C ALA A 401 -12.54 29.41 -24.47
N GLY A 402 -13.16 29.75 -23.35
CA GLY A 402 -14.51 30.28 -23.21
C GLY A 402 -15.64 29.25 -23.42
N LEU A 403 -15.32 27.97 -23.65
CA LEU A 403 -16.32 26.93 -23.87
C LEU A 403 -16.72 26.25 -22.56
N THR A 404 -17.90 25.63 -22.57
CA THR A 404 -18.51 25.03 -21.38
C THR A 404 -18.74 23.54 -21.61
N GLY A 405 -18.21 22.72 -20.70
CA GLY A 405 -18.56 21.31 -20.54
C GLY A 405 -19.70 21.17 -19.55
N GLN A 406 -20.55 20.15 -19.70
CA GLN A 406 -21.66 19.94 -18.77
C GLN A 406 -22.03 18.47 -18.60
N GLN A 407 -22.58 18.14 -17.42
CA GLN A 407 -23.22 16.87 -17.13
C GLN A 407 -24.57 17.10 -16.44
N ASP A 408 -25.56 16.29 -16.80
CA ASP A 408 -26.89 16.31 -16.21
C ASP A 408 -27.10 15.08 -15.32
N ILE A 409 -27.40 15.32 -14.05
CA ILE A 409 -27.82 14.32 -13.09
C ILE A 409 -29.33 14.44 -12.93
N VAL A 410 -30.04 13.34 -13.17
CA VAL A 410 -31.49 13.26 -12.98
C VAL A 410 -31.76 12.86 -11.54
N MET A 411 -32.58 13.65 -10.85
CA MET A 411 -32.98 13.39 -9.47
C MET A 411 -34.47 13.09 -9.45
N ASP A 412 -34.86 11.91 -9.01
CA ASP A 412 -36.27 11.58 -8.78
C ASP A 412 -36.60 11.84 -7.31
N LEU A 413 -37.41 12.87 -7.05
CA LEU A 413 -37.69 13.32 -5.68
C LEU A 413 -39.03 12.82 -5.19
N ASP A 414 -39.05 12.34 -3.94
CA ASP A 414 -40.26 12.14 -3.14
C ASP A 414 -41.14 13.41 -3.17
N PRO A 415 -42.44 13.32 -2.82
CA PRO A 415 -43.35 14.44 -2.88
C PRO A 415 -42.81 15.69 -2.18
N VAL A 416 -42.37 16.67 -2.96
CA VAL A 416 -41.81 17.94 -2.49
C VAL A 416 -42.90 18.74 -1.78
N SER A 417 -42.63 19.24 -0.57
CA SER A 417 -43.61 20.05 0.17
C SER A 417 -43.85 21.42 -0.49
N SER A 418 -45.07 21.94 -0.36
CA SER A 418 -45.40 23.30 -0.75
C SER A 418 -45.11 24.29 0.40
N GLY A 419 -44.32 25.33 0.14
CA GLY A 419 -44.01 26.38 1.12
C GLY A 419 -42.70 27.11 0.85
N ASN A 420 -42.52 28.26 1.50
CA ASN A 420 -41.27 29.03 1.46
C ASN A 420 -40.26 28.43 2.43
N VAL A 421 -39.67 27.30 2.04
CA VAL A 421 -38.58 26.64 2.77
C VAL A 421 -37.30 26.76 1.93
N VAL A 422 -36.15 26.57 2.56
CA VAL A 422 -34.85 26.57 1.88
C VAL A 422 -34.37 25.13 1.75
N ALA A 423 -33.96 24.73 0.54
CA ALA A 423 -33.24 23.48 0.29
C ALA A 423 -31.73 23.74 0.34
N ARG A 424 -30.95 22.71 0.68
CA ARG A 424 -29.48 22.75 0.70
C ARG A 424 -28.96 21.70 -0.27
N LEU A 425 -28.05 22.10 -1.15
CA LEU A 425 -27.32 21.21 -2.04
C LEU A 425 -25.83 21.25 -1.68
N GLN A 426 -25.23 20.08 -1.55
CA GLN A 426 -23.79 19.90 -1.49
C GLN A 426 -23.36 19.08 -2.71
N VAL A 427 -22.24 19.45 -3.34
CA VAL A 427 -21.66 18.71 -4.48
C VAL A 427 -20.17 18.59 -4.28
N ALA A 428 -19.64 17.38 -4.41
CA ALA A 428 -18.21 17.10 -4.39
C ALA A 428 -17.71 16.75 -5.80
N LEU A 429 -16.55 17.31 -6.16
CA LEU A 429 -15.87 17.05 -7.42
C LEU A 429 -14.35 16.98 -7.19
N ALA A 430 -13.64 16.28 -8.06
CA ALA A 430 -12.18 16.30 -8.13
C ALA A 430 -11.72 16.93 -9.44
N GLY A 431 -10.87 17.97 -9.37
CA GLY A 431 -10.21 18.54 -10.55
C GLY A 431 -9.24 17.51 -11.17
N ASN A 432 -9.20 17.42 -12.50
CA ASN A 432 -8.31 16.50 -13.23
C ASN A 432 -7.35 17.23 -14.19
N VAL A 433 -7.18 18.55 -14.01
CA VAL A 433 -6.21 19.37 -14.74
C VAL A 433 -5.55 20.30 -13.72
N ARG A 434 -4.30 20.72 -13.96
CA ARG A 434 -3.66 21.76 -13.14
C ARG A 434 -4.18 23.15 -13.54
N GLY A 435 -4.27 24.07 -12.58
CA GLY A 435 -4.80 25.41 -12.77
C GLY A 435 -6.29 25.57 -12.41
N PRO A 436 -6.91 26.69 -12.80
CA PRO A 436 -8.22 27.07 -12.31
C PRO A 436 -9.36 26.26 -12.92
N HIS A 437 -10.35 26.01 -12.09
CA HIS A 437 -11.61 25.39 -12.43
C HIS A 437 -12.77 26.32 -12.07
N HIS A 438 -13.78 26.39 -12.93
CA HIS A 438 -14.94 27.26 -12.73
C HIS A 438 -16.24 26.46 -12.89
N LEU A 439 -16.93 26.21 -11.78
CA LEU A 439 -18.19 25.46 -11.72
C LEU A 439 -19.40 26.38 -11.67
N ARG A 440 -20.40 26.08 -12.51
CA ARG A 440 -21.77 26.56 -12.36
C ARG A 440 -22.71 25.39 -12.12
N ILE A 441 -23.67 25.57 -11.21
CA ILE A 441 -24.70 24.58 -10.92
C ILE A 441 -26.06 25.16 -11.26
N LEU A 442 -26.82 24.44 -12.08
CA LEU A 442 -28.18 24.77 -12.43
C LEU A 442 -29.14 23.68 -11.95
N LEU A 443 -30.22 24.09 -11.30
CA LEU A 443 -31.33 23.23 -10.95
C LEU A 443 -32.53 23.61 -11.82
N ASN A 444 -33.08 22.65 -12.56
CA ASN A 444 -34.23 22.87 -13.44
C ASN A 444 -34.06 24.11 -14.35
N ARG A 445 -32.85 24.29 -14.90
CA ARG A 445 -32.40 25.40 -15.76
C ARG A 445 -32.16 26.75 -15.06
N THR A 446 -32.37 26.86 -13.75
CA THR A 446 -32.03 28.05 -12.96
C THR A 446 -30.67 27.87 -12.31
N GLN A 447 -29.74 28.79 -12.54
CA GLN A 447 -28.44 28.79 -11.84
C GLN A 447 -28.63 29.08 -10.36
N ILE A 448 -28.12 28.20 -9.51
CA ILE A 448 -28.22 28.27 -8.04
C ILE A 448 -26.85 28.42 -7.37
N PHE A 449 -25.76 28.22 -8.11
CA PHE A 449 -24.40 28.35 -7.59
C PHE A 449 -23.39 28.66 -8.70
N GLU A 450 -22.31 29.33 -8.32
CA GLU A 450 -21.11 29.57 -9.10
C GLU A 450 -19.91 29.59 -8.14
N GLY A 451 -18.84 28.87 -8.47
CA GLY A 451 -17.68 28.71 -7.60
C GLY A 451 -16.42 28.33 -8.38
N TYR A 452 -15.28 28.44 -7.71
CA TYR A 452 -13.96 28.23 -8.28
C TYR A 452 -13.10 27.39 -7.34
N TRP A 453 -12.19 26.61 -7.91
CA TRP A 453 -11.11 25.94 -7.20
C TRP A 453 -9.91 25.79 -8.13
N GLU A 454 -8.79 25.32 -7.60
CA GLU A 454 -7.52 25.25 -8.31
C GLU A 454 -6.98 23.82 -8.26
N ASP A 455 -6.26 23.46 -9.31
CA ASP A 455 -5.46 22.25 -9.44
C ASP A 455 -6.24 20.94 -9.30
N ARG A 456 -5.50 19.83 -9.29
CA ARG A 456 -6.00 18.45 -9.16
C ARG A 456 -6.46 18.12 -7.74
N THR A 457 -7.33 18.97 -7.19
CA THR A 457 -7.78 18.90 -5.79
C THR A 457 -9.22 18.42 -5.69
N TYR A 458 -9.56 17.82 -4.55
CA TYR A 458 -10.92 17.45 -4.19
C TYR A 458 -11.62 18.64 -3.54
N GLN A 459 -12.80 19.00 -4.05
CA GLN A 459 -13.54 20.16 -3.58
C GLN A 459 -15.01 19.83 -3.32
N THR A 460 -15.50 20.18 -2.13
CA THR A 460 -16.93 20.20 -1.81
C THR A 460 -17.47 21.62 -1.87
N PHE A 461 -18.53 21.81 -2.63
CA PHE A 461 -19.30 23.05 -2.71
C PHE A 461 -20.64 22.90 -1.98
N GLU A 462 -21.15 24.00 -1.47
CA GLU A 462 -22.43 24.05 -0.78
C GLU A 462 -23.20 25.31 -1.15
N THR A 463 -24.49 25.14 -1.41
CA THR A 463 -25.41 26.26 -1.64
C THR A 463 -26.77 25.98 -1.01
N THR A 464 -27.53 27.04 -0.81
CA THR A 464 -28.93 26.99 -0.42
C THR A 464 -29.78 27.73 -1.44
N PHE A 465 -30.97 27.23 -1.75
CA PHE A 465 -31.85 27.83 -2.74
C PHE A 465 -33.32 27.73 -2.35
N ASP A 466 -34.16 28.52 -3.02
CA ASP A 466 -35.60 28.52 -2.80
C ASP A 466 -36.20 27.17 -3.21
N HIS A 467 -36.88 26.51 -2.27
CA HIS A 467 -37.47 25.20 -2.44
C HIS A 467 -38.52 25.15 -3.58
N THR A 468 -39.05 26.30 -4.02
CA THR A 468 -39.94 26.40 -5.18
C THR A 468 -39.27 26.00 -6.51
N LEU A 469 -37.95 25.87 -6.55
CA LEU A 469 -37.22 25.34 -7.71
C LEU A 469 -37.33 23.82 -7.84
N LEU A 470 -37.74 23.10 -6.79
CA LEU A 470 -37.94 21.65 -6.81
C LEU A 470 -39.37 21.31 -7.22
N GLN A 471 -39.51 20.20 -7.94
CA GLN A 471 -40.80 19.57 -8.24
C GLN A 471 -40.82 18.12 -7.73
N ALA A 472 -42.01 17.59 -7.46
CA ALA A 472 -42.14 16.15 -7.19
C ALA A 472 -41.81 15.36 -8.47
N GLY A 473 -41.13 14.22 -8.31
CA GLY A 473 -40.64 13.42 -9.41
C GLY A 473 -39.33 13.94 -10.00
N GLU A 474 -39.19 13.87 -11.31
CA GLU A 474 -37.95 14.19 -12.03
C GLU A 474 -37.53 15.66 -11.89
N ASN A 475 -36.29 15.90 -11.47
CA ASN A 475 -35.59 17.18 -11.48
C ASN A 475 -34.24 16.99 -12.18
N THR A 476 -33.69 18.07 -12.76
CA THR A 476 -32.37 18.01 -13.38
C THR A 476 -31.39 18.91 -12.63
N LEU A 477 -30.33 18.30 -12.10
CA LEU A 477 -29.15 18.96 -11.59
C LEU A 477 -28.08 18.98 -12.69
N ARG A 478 -27.77 20.15 -13.22
CA ARG A 478 -26.74 20.34 -14.24
C ARG A 478 -25.49 20.95 -13.63
N LEU A 479 -24.36 20.26 -13.80
CA LEU A 479 -23.04 20.74 -13.41
C LEU A 479 -22.31 21.20 -14.68
N GLN A 480 -21.76 22.41 -14.68
CA GLN A 480 -21.07 23.00 -15.82
C GLN A 480 -19.66 23.45 -15.45
N LEU A 481 -18.65 23.01 -16.20
CA LEU A 481 -17.31 23.58 -16.16
C LEU A 481 -17.19 24.64 -17.25
N VAL A 482 -16.80 25.85 -16.86
CA VAL A 482 -16.60 26.97 -17.79
C VAL A 482 -15.10 27.19 -17.95
N ASN A 483 -14.53 26.84 -19.10
CA ASN A 483 -13.11 27.05 -19.34
C ASN A 483 -12.82 28.50 -19.74
N ASP A 484 -12.95 29.46 -18.81
CA ASP A 484 -12.72 30.89 -19.05
C ASP A 484 -11.36 31.41 -18.53
N ALA A 485 -10.48 30.49 -18.13
CA ALA A 485 -9.13 30.80 -17.69
C ALA A 485 -8.19 31.17 -18.85
N PRO A 486 -7.40 32.27 -18.75
CA PRO A 486 -6.46 32.67 -19.79
C PRO A 486 -5.40 31.60 -20.09
N GLY A 487 -5.29 31.18 -21.34
CA GLY A 487 -4.27 30.22 -21.78
C GLY A 487 -4.63 28.75 -21.57
N GLN A 488 -5.71 28.44 -20.85
CA GLN A 488 -6.18 27.08 -20.63
C GLN A 488 -6.99 26.56 -21.83
N THR A 489 -6.57 25.44 -22.39
CA THR A 489 -7.22 24.85 -23.57
C THR A 489 -8.22 23.75 -23.21
N VAL A 490 -8.11 23.16 -22.03
CA VAL A 490 -9.00 22.12 -21.53
C VAL A 490 -9.21 22.30 -20.03
N ASP A 491 -10.44 22.13 -19.58
CA ASP A 491 -10.81 21.98 -18.17
C ASP A 491 -11.51 20.61 -17.99
N MET A 492 -11.15 19.86 -16.94
CA MET A 492 -11.74 18.56 -16.61
C MET A 492 -11.89 18.38 -15.10
N ALA A 493 -13.02 17.80 -14.70
CA ALA A 493 -13.27 17.35 -13.33
C ALA A 493 -14.13 16.09 -13.33
N TYR A 494 -13.96 15.26 -12.31
CA TYR A 494 -14.87 14.15 -12.02
C TYR A 494 -15.87 14.54 -10.95
N ILE A 495 -17.12 14.12 -11.11
CA ILE A 495 -18.15 14.27 -10.10
C ILE A 495 -18.01 13.09 -9.14
N ASP A 496 -17.91 13.35 -7.84
CA ASP A 496 -17.94 12.30 -6.82
C ASP A 496 -19.41 12.07 -6.40
N TRP A 497 -19.93 12.90 -5.49
CA TRP A 497 -21.32 12.83 -5.05
C TRP A 497 -22.03 14.18 -5.04
N ALA A 498 -23.36 14.12 -5.08
CA ALA A 498 -24.25 15.25 -4.83
C ALA A 498 -25.27 14.88 -3.75
N LYS A 499 -25.45 15.75 -2.76
CA LYS A 499 -26.38 15.55 -1.65
C LYS A 499 -27.37 16.70 -1.56
N LEU A 500 -28.65 16.38 -1.75
CA LEU A 500 -29.77 17.32 -1.65
C LEU A 500 -30.52 17.09 -0.34
N THR A 501 -30.52 18.10 0.54
CA THR A 501 -31.40 18.14 1.71
C THR A 501 -32.60 19.05 1.42
N TYR A 502 -33.80 18.50 1.50
CA TYR A 502 -35.04 19.23 1.18
C TYR A 502 -36.20 18.82 2.09
N THR A 503 -37.32 19.53 1.99
CA THR A 503 -38.51 19.25 2.79
C THR A 503 -39.54 18.49 1.96
N ARG A 504 -39.78 17.23 2.32
CA ARG A 504 -40.80 16.38 1.71
C ARG A 504 -42.15 16.51 2.41
N SER A 505 -43.22 16.20 1.70
CA SER A 505 -44.52 15.84 2.27
C SER A 505 -44.48 14.41 2.80
N LEU A 506 -45.20 14.13 3.88
CA LEU A 506 -45.30 12.79 4.48
C LEU A 506 -46.31 11.91 3.73
N GLN A 507 -45.86 11.36 2.60
CA GLN A 507 -46.57 10.39 1.77
C GLN A 507 -45.66 9.21 1.51
N ALA A 508 -46.19 7.99 1.57
CA ALA A 508 -45.49 6.77 1.23
C ALA A 508 -45.29 6.65 -0.28
N GLN A 509 -44.06 6.30 -0.66
CA GLN A 509 -43.69 5.89 -2.00
C GLN A 509 -43.25 4.43 -1.93
N ASP A 510 -43.81 3.59 -2.79
CA ASP A 510 -43.58 2.13 -2.77
C ASP A 510 -43.80 1.49 -1.38
N ASN A 511 -44.79 1.99 -0.63
CA ASN A 511 -45.08 1.61 0.76
C ASN A 511 -43.91 1.80 1.74
N HIS A 512 -43.10 2.83 1.51
CA HIS A 512 -41.97 3.17 2.36
C HIS A 512 -41.86 4.69 2.54
N VAL A 513 -41.42 5.11 3.74
CA VAL A 513 -41.02 6.48 4.05
C VAL A 513 -39.85 6.42 5.03
N ASP A 514 -38.74 7.04 4.63
CA ASP A 514 -37.63 7.40 5.50
C ASP A 514 -37.66 8.93 5.72
N PHE A 515 -37.61 9.36 6.99
CA PHE A 515 -37.51 10.78 7.30
C PHE A 515 -36.91 11.11 8.67
N THR A 516 -36.31 12.29 8.77
CA THR A 516 -35.96 12.95 10.04
C THR A 516 -36.97 14.04 10.36
N ASN A 517 -37.43 14.08 11.61
CA ASN A 517 -38.35 15.13 12.03
C ASN A 517 -37.67 16.51 12.21
N ARG A 518 -38.47 17.56 12.32
CA ARG A 518 -37.98 18.95 12.40
C ARG A 518 -37.37 19.37 13.75
N GLY A 519 -37.21 18.44 14.71
CA GLY A 519 -36.62 18.69 16.02
C GLY A 519 -37.54 18.40 17.20
N PRO A 520 -37.16 18.85 18.42
CA PRO A 520 -37.86 18.48 19.64
C PRO A 520 -39.32 18.94 19.65
N GLY A 521 -40.20 18.13 20.24
CA GLY A 521 -41.62 18.44 20.33
C GLY A 521 -42.51 17.21 20.55
N ASN A 522 -43.81 17.46 20.69
CA ASN A 522 -44.84 16.44 20.70
C ASN A 522 -45.52 16.44 19.34
N TRP A 523 -45.19 15.47 18.49
CA TRP A 523 -45.59 15.47 17.08
C TRP A 523 -46.56 14.34 16.77
N LYS A 524 -47.53 14.62 15.91
CA LYS A 524 -48.40 13.63 15.28
C LYS A 524 -48.07 13.56 13.79
N TYR A 525 -47.71 12.38 13.33
CA TYR A 525 -47.42 12.10 11.92
C TYR A 525 -48.58 11.34 11.30
N SER A 526 -49.03 11.81 10.15
CA SER A 526 -50.11 11.22 9.37
C SER A 526 -49.58 10.95 7.96
N ILE A 527 -49.14 9.72 7.72
CA ILE A 527 -48.46 9.32 6.48
C ILE A 527 -49.47 8.63 5.58
N ALA A 528 -49.80 9.23 4.44
CA ALA A 528 -50.77 8.69 3.49
C ALA A 528 -50.11 7.75 2.46
N THR A 529 -50.92 7.27 1.50
CA THR A 529 -50.52 6.56 0.26
C THR A 529 -49.89 5.18 0.43
N PHE A 530 -50.16 4.49 1.54
CA PHE A 530 -49.92 3.05 1.63
C PHE A 530 -51.01 2.29 0.87
N ASP A 531 -50.61 1.34 0.02
CA ASP A 531 -51.54 0.40 -0.65
C ASP A 531 -51.62 -0.96 0.09
N LYS A 532 -50.80 -1.14 1.13
CA LYS A 532 -50.84 -2.26 2.08
C LYS A 532 -51.46 -1.86 3.41
N ASN A 533 -52.05 -2.83 4.10
CA ASN A 533 -52.66 -2.64 5.42
C ASN A 533 -51.72 -2.98 6.58
N GLU A 534 -50.63 -3.71 6.34
CA GLU A 534 -49.63 -4.07 7.34
C GLU A 534 -48.46 -3.10 7.24
N VAL A 535 -48.51 -2.02 8.03
CA VAL A 535 -47.51 -0.95 8.04
C VAL A 535 -46.97 -0.80 9.46
N GLU A 536 -45.67 -0.66 9.57
CA GLU A 536 -44.97 -0.50 10.85
C GLU A 536 -44.06 0.72 10.80
N ALA A 537 -43.84 1.35 11.96
CA ALA A 537 -42.93 2.47 12.14
C ALA A 537 -41.83 2.10 13.13
N TYR A 538 -40.59 2.45 12.76
CA TYR A 538 -39.39 2.18 13.52
C TYR A 538 -38.68 3.50 13.80
N ASP A 539 -38.30 3.75 15.05
CA ASP A 539 -37.35 4.81 15.40
C ASP A 539 -35.94 4.22 15.34
N VAL A 540 -35.16 4.66 14.35
CA VAL A 540 -33.81 4.18 14.03
C VAL A 540 -32.72 5.19 14.39
N THR A 541 -33.06 6.21 15.19
CA THR A 541 -32.12 7.28 15.59
C THR A 541 -30.85 6.74 16.28
N ASP A 542 -31.01 5.70 17.11
CA ASP A 542 -29.89 4.92 17.66
C ASP A 542 -30.00 3.52 17.04
N PRO A 543 -29.14 3.17 16.06
CA PRO A 543 -29.22 1.89 15.35
C PRO A 543 -29.00 0.67 16.27
N THR A 544 -28.44 0.88 17.47
CA THR A 544 -28.26 -0.19 18.48
C THR A 544 -29.47 -0.37 19.40
N LYS A 545 -30.42 0.57 19.37
CA LYS A 545 -31.61 0.62 20.24
C LYS A 545 -32.87 1.00 19.46
N VAL A 546 -33.07 0.37 18.32
CA VAL A 546 -34.27 0.56 17.49
C VAL A 546 -35.54 0.24 18.28
N ARG A 547 -36.57 1.05 18.07
CA ARG A 547 -37.87 0.90 18.74
C ARG A 547 -39.00 0.78 17.74
N LEU A 548 -40.00 -0.04 18.08
CA LEU A 548 -41.25 -0.11 17.33
C LEU A 548 -42.19 0.99 17.82
N VAL A 549 -42.52 1.92 16.94
CA VAL A 549 -43.43 3.02 17.23
C VAL A 549 -44.86 2.58 16.87
N LEU A 550 -45.69 2.42 17.89
CA LEU A 550 -47.06 1.95 17.71
C LEU A 550 -47.93 3.04 17.05
N GLY A 551 -48.63 2.63 16.00
CA GLY A 551 -49.54 3.48 15.23
C GLY A 551 -50.75 2.70 14.73
N ALA A 552 -51.58 3.35 13.91
CA ALA A 552 -52.77 2.74 13.32
C ALA A 552 -52.84 3.01 11.82
N VAL A 553 -53.20 1.98 11.05
CA VAL A 553 -53.53 2.10 9.63
C VAL A 553 -55.04 2.29 9.46
N GLU A 554 -55.45 3.34 8.76
CA GLU A 554 -56.85 3.57 8.37
C GLU A 554 -56.89 4.14 6.95
N ASN A 555 -57.60 3.48 6.03
CA ASN A 555 -57.81 3.93 4.63
C ASN A 555 -56.50 4.31 3.89
N GLY A 556 -55.45 3.49 4.00
CA GLY A 556 -54.15 3.73 3.36
C GLY A 556 -53.32 4.85 4.01
N ARG A 557 -53.66 5.24 5.24
CA ARG A 557 -52.91 6.22 6.05
C ARG A 557 -52.44 5.57 7.34
N PHE A 558 -51.15 5.71 7.67
CA PHE A 558 -50.56 5.32 8.95
C PHE A 558 -50.41 6.55 9.85
N ASP A 559 -51.03 6.50 11.03
CA ASP A 559 -51.03 7.57 12.02
C ASP A 559 -50.26 7.13 13.28
N PHE A 560 -49.28 7.92 13.71
CA PHE A 560 -48.60 7.74 15.00
C PHE A 560 -48.26 9.07 15.68
N SER A 561 -47.88 9.03 16.94
CA SER A 561 -47.43 10.22 17.69
C SER A 561 -46.23 9.89 18.55
N ASP A 562 -45.31 10.84 18.69
CA ASP A 562 -44.09 10.68 19.47
C ASP A 562 -43.71 12.00 20.18
N TYR A 563 -43.21 11.89 21.41
CA TYR A 563 -42.61 12.99 22.14
C TYR A 563 -41.09 12.87 22.11
N GLN A 564 -40.44 13.93 21.64
CA GLN A 564 -39.03 13.91 21.32
C GLN A 564 -38.30 15.08 21.98
N ALA A 565 -37.23 14.78 22.71
CA ALA A 565 -36.35 15.79 23.31
C ALA A 565 -35.27 16.32 22.34
N ALA A 566 -35.07 15.62 21.22
CA ALA A 566 -34.17 15.96 20.12
C ALA A 566 -34.79 15.47 18.80
N ALA A 567 -34.11 15.71 17.68
CA ALA A 567 -34.53 15.13 16.39
C ALA A 567 -34.42 13.60 16.43
N ARG A 568 -35.30 12.92 15.69
CA ARG A 568 -35.32 11.48 15.49
C ARG A 568 -35.54 11.13 14.03
N HIS A 569 -35.01 9.97 13.68
CA HIS A 569 -35.07 9.37 12.35
C HIS A 569 -36.00 8.16 12.40
N TYR A 570 -37.01 8.16 11.51
CA TYR A 570 -37.99 7.09 11.41
C TYR A 570 -37.94 6.42 10.05
N ILE A 571 -38.16 5.10 10.07
CA ILE A 571 -38.53 4.31 8.90
C ILE A 571 -39.96 3.84 9.10
N VAL A 572 -40.85 4.16 8.17
CA VAL A 572 -42.24 3.68 8.16
C VAL A 572 -42.48 2.93 6.88
N SER A 573 -42.75 1.63 6.97
CA SER A 573 -42.84 0.79 5.78
C SER A 573 -43.82 -0.37 5.95
N ALA A 574 -44.34 -0.87 4.83
CA ALA A 574 -45.08 -2.12 4.83
C ALA A 574 -44.17 -3.30 5.20
N THR A 575 -44.72 -4.28 5.92
CA THR A 575 -43.98 -5.51 6.31
C THR A 575 -43.42 -6.27 5.10
N ALA A 576 -44.09 -6.17 3.95
CA ALA A 576 -43.64 -6.75 2.67
C ALA A 576 -42.34 -6.14 2.11
N ASN A 577 -41.91 -4.98 2.61
CA ASN A 577 -40.66 -4.32 2.20
C ASN A 577 -39.47 -4.65 3.14
N GLN A 578 -39.66 -5.54 4.11
CA GLN A 578 -38.56 -6.02 4.94
C GLN A 578 -37.54 -6.77 4.07
N LEU A 579 -36.26 -6.55 4.33
CA LEU A 579 -35.15 -7.06 3.53
C LEU A 579 -34.76 -8.47 3.95
N ALA A 580 -34.29 -9.27 3.00
CA ALA A 580 -33.65 -10.56 3.27
C ALA A 580 -32.13 -10.37 3.36
N PRO A 581 -31.42 -11.11 4.25
CA PRO A 581 -29.96 -11.08 4.28
C PRO A 581 -29.37 -11.67 3.00
N LEU A 582 -28.12 -11.32 2.68
CA LEU A 582 -27.41 -11.97 1.57
C LEU A 582 -27.12 -13.45 1.88
N ALA A 583 -26.74 -13.74 3.12
CA ALA A 583 -26.44 -15.07 3.61
C ALA A 583 -26.61 -15.14 5.12
N ILE A 584 -26.82 -16.37 5.62
CA ILE A 584 -26.73 -16.73 7.04
C ILE A 584 -25.86 -17.97 7.12
N GLU A 585 -24.76 -17.89 7.87
CA GLU A 585 -23.80 -18.99 7.97
C GLU A 585 -23.33 -19.18 9.40
N GLN A 586 -23.16 -20.43 9.81
CA GLN A 586 -22.56 -20.74 11.10
C GLN A 586 -21.10 -20.28 11.14
N ALA A 587 -20.73 -19.52 12.16
CA ALA A 587 -19.36 -19.09 12.38
C ALA A 587 -18.57 -20.19 13.09
N ASN A 588 -17.70 -20.88 12.34
CA ASN A 588 -16.77 -21.87 12.87
C ASN A 588 -15.35 -21.28 12.93
N SER A 589 -15.19 -20.15 13.62
CA SER A 589 -13.93 -19.40 13.61
C SER A 589 -12.89 -20.05 14.51
N THR A 590 -11.66 -20.21 14.01
CA THR A 590 -10.52 -20.60 14.84
C THR A 590 -10.08 -19.40 15.68
N ASP A 591 -9.93 -19.55 17.00
CA ASP A 591 -9.36 -18.47 17.83
C ASP A 591 -7.85 -18.35 17.58
N LEU A 592 -7.47 -17.38 16.75
CA LEU A 592 -6.08 -17.14 16.33
C LEU A 592 -5.24 -16.54 17.47
N ARG A 593 -5.90 -16.08 18.54
CA ARG A 593 -5.26 -15.46 19.70
C ARG A 593 -4.79 -16.48 20.71
N ALA A 594 -5.38 -17.67 20.69
CA ALA A 594 -5.09 -18.78 21.61
C ALA A 594 -3.86 -19.62 21.19
N THR A 595 -3.07 -19.16 20.21
CA THR A 595 -1.87 -19.85 19.74
C THR A 595 -0.80 -19.89 20.83
N SER A 596 -0.46 -21.11 21.28
CA SER A 596 0.49 -21.37 22.37
C SER A 596 1.78 -22.05 21.91
N THR A 597 1.94 -22.24 20.60
CA THR A 597 3.12 -22.82 19.98
C THR A 597 3.81 -21.80 19.08
N HIS A 598 5.13 -21.88 19.00
CA HIS A 598 5.93 -21.12 18.03
C HIS A 598 5.47 -21.39 16.59
N VAL A 599 5.40 -20.35 15.76
CA VAL A 599 5.03 -20.43 14.33
C VAL A 599 6.07 -19.66 13.52
N ASP A 600 6.70 -20.34 12.56
CA ASP A 600 7.69 -19.74 11.67
C ASP A 600 7.03 -19.09 10.45
N TYR A 601 5.94 -19.68 9.97
CA TYR A 601 5.33 -19.36 8.69
C TYR A 601 3.80 -19.36 8.76
N ILE A 602 3.20 -18.21 8.48
CA ILE A 602 1.75 -18.06 8.32
C ILE A 602 1.38 -18.07 6.82
N MET A 603 0.43 -18.93 6.42
CA MET A 603 -0.17 -18.91 5.08
C MET A 603 -1.62 -18.45 5.20
N ILE A 604 -1.95 -17.26 4.71
CA ILE A 604 -3.27 -16.65 4.79
C ILE A 604 -3.99 -16.90 3.47
N ALA A 605 -5.09 -17.66 3.49
CA ALA A 605 -5.82 -18.05 2.28
C ALA A 605 -7.30 -17.71 2.37
N HIS A 606 -7.88 -17.25 1.26
CA HIS A 606 -9.34 -17.16 1.10
C HIS A 606 -9.97 -18.55 1.37
N PRO A 607 -11.16 -18.66 1.99
CA PRO A 607 -11.81 -19.94 2.31
C PRO A 607 -11.77 -20.98 1.17
N ASP A 608 -12.05 -20.55 -0.06
CA ASP A 608 -12.08 -21.42 -1.24
C ASP A 608 -10.69 -21.96 -1.65
N LEU A 609 -9.61 -21.35 -1.15
CA LEU A 609 -8.22 -21.67 -1.49
C LEU A 609 -7.47 -22.42 -0.38
N VAL A 610 -8.03 -22.48 0.84
CA VAL A 610 -7.38 -23.07 2.03
C VAL A 610 -6.95 -24.51 1.80
N ASP A 611 -7.79 -25.33 1.17
CA ASP A 611 -7.44 -26.75 0.97
C ASP A 611 -6.36 -26.95 -0.10
N ALA A 612 -6.31 -26.09 -1.11
CA ALA A 612 -5.33 -26.16 -2.19
C ALA A 612 -3.90 -25.81 -1.73
N ILE A 613 -3.74 -24.99 -0.68
CA ILE A 613 -2.42 -24.61 -0.14
C ILE A 613 -1.84 -25.65 0.84
N ARG A 614 -2.67 -26.50 1.45
CA ARG A 614 -2.24 -27.48 2.47
C ARG A 614 -1.04 -28.35 2.06
N PRO A 615 -0.91 -28.84 0.81
CA PRO A 615 0.25 -29.65 0.42
C PRO A 615 1.59 -28.91 0.57
N LEU A 616 1.63 -27.60 0.34
CA LEU A 616 2.81 -26.78 0.56
C LEU A 616 3.09 -26.58 2.05
N ALA A 617 2.06 -26.34 2.85
CA ALA A 617 2.20 -26.24 4.31
C ALA A 617 2.78 -27.54 4.92
N ASP A 618 2.27 -28.70 4.49
CA ASP A 618 2.79 -30.00 4.89
C ASP A 618 4.23 -30.22 4.42
N TYR A 619 4.55 -29.78 3.20
CA TYR A 619 5.91 -29.84 2.66
C TYR A 619 6.86 -29.00 3.51
N ARG A 620 6.53 -27.73 3.79
CA ARG A 620 7.33 -26.83 4.64
C ARG A 620 7.49 -27.36 6.07
N THR A 621 6.44 -27.97 6.63
CA THR A 621 6.50 -28.62 7.94
C THR A 621 7.50 -29.78 7.97
N ARG A 622 7.51 -30.64 6.94
CA ARG A 622 8.51 -31.71 6.80
C ARG A 622 9.94 -31.20 6.61
N HIS A 623 10.11 -29.93 6.20
CA HIS A 623 11.40 -29.27 6.01
C HIS A 623 11.76 -28.33 7.16
N GLY A 624 11.10 -28.46 8.32
CA GLY A 624 11.55 -27.87 9.58
C GLY A 624 10.91 -26.55 9.97
N LEU A 625 9.90 -26.07 9.25
CA LEU A 625 9.13 -24.87 9.63
C LEU A 625 7.86 -25.25 10.39
N ASN A 626 7.50 -24.52 11.44
CA ASN A 626 6.17 -24.60 12.03
C ASN A 626 5.22 -23.73 11.21
N VAL A 627 4.32 -24.37 10.46
CA VAL A 627 3.42 -23.67 9.52
C VAL A 627 2.01 -23.62 10.07
N MET A 628 1.39 -22.45 9.99
CA MET A 628 -0.04 -22.28 10.23
C MET A 628 -0.74 -21.82 8.97
N VAL A 629 -1.71 -22.61 8.50
CA VAL A 629 -2.65 -22.18 7.45
C VAL A 629 -3.83 -21.49 8.12
N VAL A 630 -4.05 -20.23 7.79
CA VAL A 630 -5.08 -19.37 8.36
C VAL A 630 -6.15 -19.10 7.31
N ASN A 631 -7.40 -19.39 7.68
CA ASN A 631 -8.55 -18.97 6.87
C ASN A 631 -8.71 -17.45 7.01
N LEU A 632 -8.73 -16.74 5.88
CA LEU A 632 -8.87 -15.30 5.84
C LEU A 632 -10.15 -14.80 6.56
N GLN A 633 -11.24 -15.57 6.54
CA GLN A 633 -12.44 -15.20 7.28
C GLN A 633 -12.23 -15.21 8.81
N ASP A 634 -11.37 -16.09 9.35
CA ASP A 634 -11.08 -16.12 10.79
C ASP A 634 -10.37 -14.84 11.24
N ILE A 635 -9.55 -14.24 10.36
CA ILE A 635 -8.92 -12.94 10.58
C ILE A 635 -10.00 -11.86 10.62
N TYR A 636 -10.87 -11.79 9.61
CA TYR A 636 -11.95 -10.79 9.57
C TYR A 636 -12.86 -10.90 10.79
N ASP A 637 -13.21 -12.11 11.18
CA ASP A 637 -14.04 -12.38 12.34
C ASP A 637 -13.43 -11.79 13.61
N GLN A 638 -12.11 -11.85 13.82
CA GLN A 638 -11.47 -11.40 15.07
C GLN A 638 -10.94 -9.96 15.01
N PHE A 639 -10.58 -9.46 13.83
CA PHE A 639 -9.88 -8.18 13.68
C PHE A 639 -10.72 -7.10 12.95
N ASN A 640 -11.87 -7.46 12.36
CA ASN A 640 -12.81 -6.48 11.80
C ASN A 640 -14.27 -6.95 11.83
N TYR A 641 -14.67 -7.65 12.89
CA TYR A 641 -16.06 -8.04 13.16
C TYR A 641 -16.74 -8.85 12.03
N GLY A 642 -15.95 -9.60 11.26
CA GLY A 642 -16.39 -10.44 10.14
C GLY A 642 -16.31 -9.78 8.77
N ARG A 643 -15.98 -8.48 8.68
CA ARG A 643 -15.90 -7.75 7.40
C ARG A 643 -14.49 -7.79 6.80
N ALA A 644 -14.44 -7.94 5.49
CA ALA A 644 -13.18 -7.87 4.75
C ALA A 644 -12.48 -6.52 4.95
N SER A 645 -11.18 -6.56 5.21
CA SER A 645 -10.33 -5.38 5.39
C SER A 645 -8.86 -5.76 5.24
N ALA A 646 -8.09 -4.93 4.53
CA ALA A 646 -6.64 -5.02 4.53
C ALA A 646 -6.08 -4.77 5.94
N GLN A 647 -6.57 -3.76 6.65
CA GLN A 647 -6.12 -3.45 8.02
C GLN A 647 -6.26 -4.65 8.96
N ALA A 648 -7.34 -5.43 8.85
CA ALA A 648 -7.53 -6.64 9.66
C ALA A 648 -6.41 -7.68 9.48
N ILE A 649 -5.87 -7.81 8.26
CA ILE A 649 -4.76 -8.73 7.95
C ILE A 649 -3.46 -8.23 8.59
N GLN A 650 -3.16 -6.93 8.46
CA GLN A 650 -1.99 -6.33 9.09
C GLN A 650 -2.09 -6.42 10.63
N ASP A 651 -3.26 -6.10 11.19
CA ASP A 651 -3.54 -6.18 12.63
C ASP A 651 -3.35 -7.61 13.16
N PHE A 652 -3.79 -8.61 12.41
CA PHE A 652 -3.53 -10.01 12.75
C PHE A 652 -2.03 -10.36 12.73
N LEU A 653 -1.29 -9.98 11.68
CA LEU A 653 0.14 -10.25 11.58
C LEU A 653 0.91 -9.55 12.72
N LYS A 654 0.55 -8.30 13.04
CA LYS A 654 1.09 -7.54 14.17
C LYS A 654 0.75 -8.20 15.51
N TYR A 655 -0.48 -8.66 15.69
CA TYR A 655 -0.88 -9.41 16.88
C TYR A 655 -0.07 -10.70 17.03
N ALA A 656 0.04 -11.50 15.97
CA ALA A 656 0.79 -12.75 15.96
C ALA A 656 2.27 -12.53 16.30
N TYR A 657 2.91 -11.55 15.64
CA TYR A 657 4.30 -11.19 15.89
C TYR A 657 4.55 -10.77 17.35
N THR A 658 3.64 -10.01 17.94
CA THR A 658 3.81 -9.43 19.28
C THR A 658 3.47 -10.43 20.40
N ASN A 659 2.46 -11.28 20.19
CA ASN A 659 1.83 -12.06 21.27
C ASN A 659 2.09 -13.56 21.21
N TRP A 660 2.48 -14.12 20.06
CA TRP A 660 2.77 -15.55 19.96
C TRP A 660 4.16 -15.88 20.54
N PRO A 661 4.41 -17.14 20.93
CA PRO A 661 5.71 -17.54 21.48
C PRO A 661 6.88 -17.26 20.53
N ALA A 662 7.98 -16.73 21.07
CA ALA A 662 9.20 -16.46 20.32
C ALA A 662 9.92 -17.74 19.84
N PRO A 663 10.75 -17.66 18.77
CA PRO A 663 11.05 -16.48 17.93
C PRO A 663 9.82 -15.92 17.19
N ALA A 664 9.81 -14.62 16.89
CA ALA A 664 8.67 -14.04 16.16
C ALA A 664 8.60 -14.56 14.72
N VAL A 665 7.38 -14.61 14.17
CA VAL A 665 7.06 -15.09 12.82
C VAL A 665 8.05 -14.57 11.79
N ARG A 666 8.48 -15.46 10.88
CA ARG A 666 9.50 -15.15 9.86
C ARG A 666 8.90 -14.92 8.48
N PHE A 667 7.89 -15.70 8.12
CA PHE A 667 7.28 -15.67 6.79
C PHE A 667 5.77 -15.48 6.83
N ALA A 668 5.25 -14.73 5.85
CA ALA A 668 3.82 -14.67 5.55
C ALA A 668 3.57 -14.88 4.05
N LEU A 669 2.65 -15.76 3.69
CA LEU A 669 2.21 -15.96 2.30
C LEU A 669 0.74 -15.62 2.18
N LEU A 670 0.44 -14.66 1.30
CA LEU A 670 -0.91 -14.28 0.92
C LEU A 670 -1.36 -15.19 -0.23
N VAL A 671 -2.45 -15.94 -0.06
CA VAL A 671 -2.97 -16.89 -1.05
C VAL A 671 -4.34 -16.42 -1.52
N GLY A 672 -4.32 -15.72 -2.65
CA GLY A 672 -5.48 -15.09 -3.24
C GLY A 672 -5.07 -13.89 -4.07
N ASP A 673 -5.76 -13.69 -5.17
CA ASP A 673 -5.69 -12.48 -5.96
C ASP A 673 -6.63 -11.40 -5.40
N GLY A 674 -6.43 -10.14 -5.78
CA GLY A 674 -7.29 -9.05 -5.35
C GLY A 674 -7.05 -7.76 -6.12
N ASN A 675 -8.06 -6.90 -6.19
CA ASN A 675 -8.06 -5.70 -7.03
C ASN A 675 -8.65 -4.45 -6.35
N TYR A 676 -8.59 -3.31 -7.05
CA TYR A 676 -9.11 -2.03 -6.58
C TYR A 676 -10.64 -1.89 -6.65
N ASP A 677 -11.37 -2.86 -7.24
CA ASP A 677 -12.84 -2.91 -7.33
C ASP A 677 -13.47 -4.12 -6.60
N PRO A 678 -13.25 -4.28 -5.28
CA PRO A 678 -13.81 -5.40 -4.53
C PRO A 678 -15.36 -5.37 -4.45
N LEU A 679 -15.98 -4.22 -4.74
CA LEU A 679 -17.43 -4.02 -4.70
C LEU A 679 -18.11 -4.26 -6.06
N GLY A 680 -17.32 -4.48 -7.12
CA GLY A 680 -17.82 -4.79 -8.46
C GLY A 680 -18.58 -3.63 -9.08
N TYR A 681 -18.09 -2.40 -8.91
CA TYR A 681 -18.64 -1.21 -9.53
C TYR A 681 -18.63 -1.29 -11.06
N LEU A 682 -17.58 -1.88 -11.65
CA LEU A 682 -17.52 -2.18 -13.06
C LEU A 682 -18.07 -3.58 -13.35
N THR A 683 -18.87 -3.70 -14.41
CA THR A 683 -19.42 -5.00 -14.85
C THR A 683 -18.37 -5.99 -15.35
N THR A 684 -17.15 -5.51 -15.62
CA THR A 684 -16.00 -6.29 -16.08
C THR A 684 -15.05 -6.66 -14.94
N SER A 685 -15.35 -6.28 -13.70
CA SER A 685 -14.48 -6.55 -12.58
C SER A 685 -14.43 -8.04 -12.22
N GLU A 686 -13.23 -8.55 -12.07
CA GLU A 686 -12.96 -9.88 -11.54
C GLU A 686 -13.20 -9.92 -10.02
N PRO A 687 -13.55 -11.08 -9.44
CA PRO A 687 -13.66 -11.24 -8.00
C PRO A 687 -12.36 -10.89 -7.27
N SER A 688 -12.45 -10.11 -6.19
CA SER A 688 -11.32 -9.82 -5.30
C SER A 688 -11.37 -10.77 -4.10
N LEU A 689 -10.45 -11.74 -4.03
CA LEU A 689 -10.46 -12.80 -3.01
C LEU A 689 -9.67 -12.41 -1.75
N LEU A 690 -8.59 -11.65 -1.90
CA LEU A 690 -7.75 -11.20 -0.81
C LEU A 690 -7.36 -9.73 -1.05
N PRO A 691 -7.78 -8.78 -0.18
CA PRO A 691 -7.51 -7.36 -0.35
C PRO A 691 -6.03 -7.05 -0.65
N PRO A 692 -5.72 -6.31 -1.73
CA PRO A 692 -4.45 -5.61 -1.81
C PRO A 692 -4.38 -4.55 -0.71
N TYR A 693 -3.19 -4.29 -0.16
CA TYR A 693 -3.00 -3.11 0.69
C TYR A 693 -2.89 -1.88 -0.22
N LEU A 694 -4.00 -1.23 -0.55
CA LEU A 694 -4.00 -0.05 -1.40
C LEU A 694 -3.60 1.18 -0.60
N ALA A 695 -2.59 1.90 -1.07
CA ALA A 695 -2.08 3.09 -0.41
C ALA A 695 -1.51 4.10 -1.41
N MET A 696 -1.55 5.37 -1.03
CA MET A 696 -0.94 6.50 -1.77
C MET A 696 0.58 6.49 -1.60
N VAL A 697 1.26 5.56 -2.26
CA VAL A 697 2.70 5.31 -2.10
C VAL A 697 3.51 5.70 -3.32
N ASP A 698 2.88 5.82 -4.49
CA ASP A 698 3.54 6.19 -5.72
C ASP A 698 3.37 7.71 -5.97
N PRO A 699 4.46 8.49 -6.09
CA PRO A 699 4.41 9.95 -6.26
C PRO A 699 3.69 10.46 -7.53
N ASP A 700 3.57 9.62 -8.57
CA ASP A 700 3.01 10.01 -9.87
C ASP A 700 1.74 9.23 -10.22
N LEU A 701 1.71 7.92 -9.94
CA LEU A 701 0.55 7.06 -10.12
C LEU A 701 -0.51 7.27 -9.03
N GLY A 702 -0.08 7.62 -7.82
CA GLY A 702 -0.91 7.77 -6.64
C GLY A 702 -1.14 6.44 -5.90
N GLU A 703 -2.40 6.01 -5.82
CA GLU A 703 -2.78 4.79 -5.12
C GLU A 703 -2.40 3.52 -5.90
N THR A 704 -1.65 2.63 -5.26
CA THR A 704 -1.30 1.31 -5.79
C THR A 704 -1.20 0.27 -4.67
N ALA A 705 -1.12 -1.01 -5.01
CA ALA A 705 -0.94 -2.09 -4.05
C ALA A 705 0.46 -2.06 -3.41
N ALA A 706 0.49 -2.12 -2.08
CA ALA A 706 1.66 -1.95 -1.23
C ALA A 706 1.75 -3.09 -0.20
N ASP A 707 1.83 -4.34 -0.66
CA ASP A 707 1.80 -5.52 0.23
C ASP A 707 2.94 -5.55 1.27
N ASN A 708 4.00 -4.77 1.08
CA ASN A 708 5.03 -4.53 2.10
C ASN A 708 4.43 -4.01 3.42
N ARG A 709 3.34 -3.24 3.37
CA ARG A 709 2.67 -2.71 4.55
C ARG A 709 2.07 -3.80 5.44
N TYR A 710 1.70 -4.97 4.89
CA TYR A 710 1.32 -6.11 5.73
C TYR A 710 2.48 -6.63 6.60
N ALA A 711 3.72 -6.42 6.16
CA ALA A 711 4.92 -6.86 6.86
C ALA A 711 5.58 -5.77 7.73
N ALA A 712 5.25 -4.50 7.53
CA ALA A 712 5.68 -3.39 8.39
C ALA A 712 4.73 -3.28 9.60
N ILE A 713 5.17 -3.80 10.76
CA ILE A 713 4.31 -4.03 11.93
C ILE A 713 4.91 -3.47 13.24
N VAL A 714 6.23 -3.38 13.36
CA VAL A 714 6.94 -2.80 14.50
C VAL A 714 7.34 -1.37 14.18
N GLY A 715 6.81 -0.42 14.96
CA GLY A 715 7.02 1.00 14.67
C GLY A 715 5.92 1.56 13.76
N ASP A 716 6.06 2.83 13.41
CA ASP A 716 5.24 3.54 12.44
C ASP A 716 6.16 3.96 11.29
N ASP A 717 6.58 2.96 10.51
CA ASP A 717 7.59 3.07 9.46
C ASP A 717 7.32 2.08 8.30
N LEU A 718 8.22 2.03 7.31
CA LEU A 718 8.08 1.24 6.07
C LEU A 718 8.86 -0.08 6.10
N ILE A 719 9.53 -0.40 7.21
CA ILE A 719 10.51 -1.48 7.27
C ILE A 719 9.77 -2.82 7.47
N PRO A 720 9.99 -3.83 6.61
CA PRO A 720 9.35 -5.13 6.79
C PRO A 720 9.99 -5.92 7.95
N ASP A 721 9.17 -6.36 8.90
CA ASP A 721 9.57 -7.17 10.05
C ASP A 721 9.51 -8.68 9.80
N LEU A 722 8.88 -9.08 8.69
CA LEU A 722 8.82 -10.45 8.21
C LEU A 722 8.94 -10.48 6.68
N SER A 723 9.34 -11.62 6.12
CA SER A 723 9.39 -11.76 4.67
C SER A 723 8.02 -12.17 4.13
N ILE A 724 7.48 -11.38 3.20
CA ILE A 724 6.14 -11.60 2.64
C ILE A 724 6.21 -11.97 1.16
N GLY A 725 5.31 -12.84 0.73
CA GLY A 725 5.04 -13.13 -0.68
C GLY A 725 3.56 -13.38 -0.94
N ARG A 726 3.19 -13.44 -2.22
CA ARG A 726 1.81 -13.67 -2.67
C ARG A 726 1.74 -14.78 -3.71
N PHE A 727 0.79 -15.68 -3.57
CA PHE A 727 0.26 -16.49 -4.65
C PHE A 727 -0.99 -15.78 -5.20
N PRO A 728 -0.89 -15.07 -6.34
CA PRO A 728 -2.00 -14.31 -6.92
C PRO A 728 -2.97 -15.28 -7.61
N ALA A 729 -3.65 -16.08 -6.81
CA ALA A 729 -4.52 -17.15 -7.27
C ALA A 729 -5.98 -16.69 -7.32
N LYS A 730 -6.63 -16.88 -8.47
CA LYS A 730 -8.07 -16.67 -8.64
C LYS A 730 -8.87 -17.93 -8.34
N THR A 731 -8.22 -19.09 -8.43
CA THR A 731 -8.86 -20.40 -8.29
C THR A 731 -8.01 -21.41 -7.51
N PRO A 732 -8.60 -22.49 -6.99
CA PRO A 732 -7.84 -23.61 -6.40
C PRO A 732 -6.82 -24.24 -7.37
N ALA A 733 -7.10 -24.18 -8.68
CA ALA A 733 -6.20 -24.70 -9.70
C ALA A 733 -4.92 -23.85 -9.83
N ASP A 734 -5.03 -22.53 -9.71
CA ASP A 734 -3.87 -21.63 -9.70
C ASP A 734 -2.97 -21.91 -8.49
N VAL A 735 -3.57 -22.07 -7.30
CA VAL A 735 -2.83 -22.44 -6.08
C VAL A 735 -2.12 -23.77 -6.29
N THR A 736 -2.83 -24.78 -6.79
CA THR A 736 -2.25 -26.11 -7.05
C THR A 736 -1.07 -26.02 -8.03
N ALA A 737 -1.19 -25.26 -9.11
CA ALA A 737 -0.13 -25.05 -10.08
C ALA A 737 1.13 -24.43 -9.45
N MET A 738 0.97 -23.38 -8.64
CA MET A 738 2.08 -22.73 -7.93
C MET A 738 2.70 -23.65 -6.86
N VAL A 739 1.89 -24.33 -6.05
CA VAL A 739 2.35 -25.30 -5.05
C VAL A 739 3.17 -26.43 -5.69
N GLU A 740 2.68 -27.02 -6.78
CA GLU A 740 3.38 -28.09 -7.49
C GLU A 740 4.68 -27.59 -8.12
N LYS A 741 4.72 -26.36 -8.64
CA LYS A 741 5.94 -25.72 -9.16
C LYS A 741 6.97 -25.52 -8.06
N THR A 742 6.60 -24.91 -6.94
CA THR A 742 7.47 -24.70 -5.77
C THR A 742 8.06 -26.01 -5.26
N MET A 743 7.21 -27.01 -5.01
CA MET A 743 7.65 -28.30 -4.50
C MET A 743 8.55 -29.04 -5.49
N ARG A 744 8.24 -29.00 -6.79
CA ARG A 744 9.06 -29.63 -7.83
C ARG A 744 10.42 -28.96 -7.97
N TYR A 745 10.46 -27.63 -7.96
CA TYR A 745 11.69 -26.84 -8.04
C TYR A 745 12.65 -27.18 -6.89
N GLU A 746 12.17 -27.25 -5.65
CA GLU A 746 13.03 -27.53 -4.50
C GLU A 746 13.48 -28.99 -4.38
N GLN A 747 12.66 -29.93 -4.86
CA GLN A 747 12.98 -31.35 -4.86
C GLN A 747 13.89 -31.76 -6.02
N ALA A 748 13.91 -30.99 -7.12
CA ALA A 748 14.74 -31.27 -8.28
C ALA A 748 16.23 -31.19 -7.89
N PRO A 749 17.08 -32.17 -8.26
CA PRO A 749 18.52 -32.08 -8.01
C PRO A 749 19.10 -30.84 -8.69
N ILE A 750 20.10 -30.21 -8.07
CA ILE A 750 20.82 -29.10 -8.69
C ILE A 750 21.50 -29.62 -9.96
N ASP A 751 21.16 -29.03 -11.10
CA ASP A 751 21.78 -29.25 -12.40
C ASP A 751 22.50 -27.96 -12.80
N PRO A 752 23.85 -27.93 -12.69
CA PRO A 752 24.67 -26.76 -13.02
C PRO A 752 24.37 -26.15 -14.40
N ASN A 753 23.88 -26.92 -15.37
CA ASN A 753 23.60 -26.41 -16.71
C ASN A 753 22.54 -25.29 -16.72
N TRP A 754 21.59 -25.31 -15.78
CA TRP A 754 20.57 -24.25 -15.67
C TRP A 754 20.61 -23.53 -14.31
N ASN A 755 20.97 -24.23 -13.22
CA ASN A 755 21.08 -23.63 -11.88
C ASN A 755 22.27 -22.67 -11.74
N GLN A 756 23.20 -22.65 -12.69
CA GLN A 756 24.26 -21.63 -12.78
C GLN A 756 24.08 -20.71 -14.00
N GLY A 757 22.94 -20.75 -14.70
CA GLY A 757 22.66 -19.84 -15.81
C GLY A 757 21.86 -18.62 -15.36
N ILE A 758 22.30 -17.42 -15.71
CA ILE A 758 21.57 -16.17 -15.52
C ILE A 758 21.37 -15.50 -16.87
N LEU A 759 20.13 -15.12 -17.17
CA LEU A 759 19.79 -14.31 -18.32
C LEU A 759 19.58 -12.87 -17.86
N PHE A 760 20.31 -11.95 -18.47
CA PHE A 760 20.16 -10.50 -18.33
C PHE A 760 19.54 -9.95 -19.60
N VAL A 761 18.37 -9.34 -19.47
CA VAL A 761 17.63 -8.69 -20.55
C VAL A 761 17.60 -7.20 -20.25
N ALA A 762 17.88 -6.37 -21.26
CA ALA A 762 17.80 -4.93 -21.11
C ALA A 762 17.06 -4.31 -22.30
N ASP A 763 16.23 -3.33 -21.99
CA ASP A 763 15.59 -2.47 -22.97
C ASP A 763 16.62 -1.56 -23.68
N ASP A 764 16.22 -0.96 -24.79
CA ASP A 764 17.05 0.01 -25.50
C ASP A 764 16.95 1.42 -24.87
N LEU A 765 17.62 2.40 -25.47
CA LEU A 765 17.62 3.78 -24.96
C LEU A 765 16.49 4.64 -25.57
N GLU A 766 15.67 4.09 -26.46
CA GLU A 766 14.54 4.81 -27.05
C GLU A 766 13.45 4.98 -25.96
N GLY A 767 12.83 6.16 -25.89
CA GLY A 767 11.80 6.47 -24.88
C GLY A 767 12.29 7.09 -23.56
N GLY A 768 13.61 7.14 -23.29
CA GLY A 768 14.15 7.77 -22.08
C GLY A 768 14.34 6.78 -20.91
N GLY A 769 14.30 7.25 -19.66
CA GLY A 769 14.26 6.36 -18.47
C GLY A 769 15.58 5.80 -17.94
N GLY A 770 16.67 5.83 -18.74
CA GLY A 770 18.03 5.64 -18.23
C GLY A 770 18.92 4.78 -19.13
N ALA A 771 20.13 4.50 -18.64
CA ALA A 771 21.06 3.61 -19.31
C ALA A 771 20.82 2.14 -18.89
N PHE A 772 19.69 1.56 -19.27
CA PHE A 772 19.26 0.23 -18.81
C PHE A 772 20.32 -0.86 -19.03
N GLN A 773 20.98 -0.85 -20.19
CA GLN A 773 22.11 -1.75 -20.47
C GLN A 773 23.26 -1.59 -19.48
N ASN A 774 23.54 -0.36 -19.02
CA ASN A 774 24.59 -0.08 -18.04
C ASN A 774 24.20 -0.60 -16.65
N PHE A 775 22.94 -0.43 -16.23
CA PHE A 775 22.45 -1.01 -14.96
C PHE A 775 22.51 -2.53 -15.00
N SER A 776 22.01 -3.15 -16.08
CA SER A 776 22.13 -4.60 -16.29
C SER A 776 23.59 -5.08 -16.28
N ASN A 777 24.50 -4.33 -16.91
CA ASN A 777 25.94 -4.61 -16.86
C ASN A 777 26.55 -4.43 -15.46
N ALA A 778 26.09 -3.45 -14.69
CA ALA A 778 26.55 -3.22 -13.32
C ALA A 778 26.22 -4.40 -12.42
N ILE A 779 25.10 -5.09 -12.64
CA ILE A 779 24.78 -6.33 -11.94
C ILE A 779 25.60 -7.51 -12.48
N ALA A 780 25.60 -7.71 -13.80
CA ALA A 780 26.20 -8.88 -14.43
C ALA A 780 27.74 -8.95 -14.30
N ASP A 781 28.41 -7.79 -14.39
CA ASP A 781 29.88 -7.69 -14.43
C ASP A 781 30.46 -6.88 -13.26
N GLY A 782 29.61 -6.30 -12.40
CA GLY A 782 30.06 -5.50 -11.28
C GLY A 782 30.78 -6.28 -10.20
N TYR A 783 31.41 -5.54 -9.29
CA TYR A 783 32.21 -6.11 -8.22
C TYR A 783 32.11 -5.29 -6.93
N ILE A 784 32.42 -6.00 -5.86
CA ILE A 784 32.45 -5.57 -4.47
C ILE A 784 33.92 -5.41 -4.11
N GLU A 785 34.34 -4.22 -3.69
CA GLU A 785 35.67 -4.05 -3.12
C GLU A 785 35.75 -4.69 -1.73
N THR A 786 36.79 -5.47 -1.45
CA THR A 786 37.03 -6.07 -0.13
C THR A 786 38.49 -5.87 0.27
N ASN A 787 38.81 -6.10 1.53
CA ASN A 787 40.20 -6.11 2.00
C ASN A 787 41.11 -7.08 1.26
N SER A 788 40.52 -8.14 0.69
CA SER A 788 41.26 -9.19 -0.03
C SER A 788 41.27 -8.97 -1.54
N GLY A 789 40.75 -7.82 -2.01
CA GLY A 789 40.61 -7.46 -3.43
C GLY A 789 39.16 -7.43 -3.88
N ARG A 790 38.96 -7.43 -5.20
CA ARG A 790 37.63 -7.36 -5.83
C ARG A 790 36.95 -8.72 -5.85
N LEU A 791 35.67 -8.76 -5.48
CA LEU A 791 34.81 -9.93 -5.56
C LEU A 791 33.66 -9.64 -6.53
N ALA A 792 33.50 -10.46 -7.57
CA ALA A 792 32.39 -10.29 -8.50
C ALA A 792 31.03 -10.38 -7.78
N LEU A 793 30.11 -9.47 -8.11
CA LEU A 793 28.77 -9.44 -7.53
C LEU A 793 28.02 -10.73 -7.87
N VAL A 794 28.01 -11.09 -9.15
CA VAL A 794 27.63 -12.43 -9.62
C VAL A 794 28.89 -13.30 -9.67
N PRO A 795 28.96 -14.41 -8.90
CA PRO A 795 30.14 -15.28 -8.88
C PRO A 795 30.49 -15.86 -10.26
N GLU A 796 31.79 -16.07 -10.53
CA GLU A 796 32.29 -16.48 -11.85
C GLU A 796 31.74 -17.83 -12.32
N GLU A 797 31.34 -18.71 -11.40
CA GLU A 797 30.70 -19.99 -11.70
C GLU A 797 29.31 -19.84 -12.34
N TYR A 798 28.69 -18.66 -12.28
CA TYR A 798 27.42 -18.38 -12.95
C TYR A 798 27.67 -17.90 -14.39
N ALA A 799 27.18 -18.68 -15.34
CA ALA A 799 27.14 -18.32 -16.75
C ALA A 799 26.16 -17.16 -16.97
N ARG A 800 26.68 -16.05 -17.50
CA ARG A 800 25.93 -14.83 -17.78
C ARG A 800 25.61 -14.77 -19.27
N THR A 801 24.33 -14.70 -19.60
CA THR A 801 23.85 -14.46 -20.97
C THR A 801 23.20 -13.09 -21.00
N LYS A 802 23.58 -12.23 -21.96
CA LYS A 802 23.06 -10.88 -22.11
C LYS A 802 22.30 -10.77 -23.43
N LEU A 803 21.03 -10.39 -23.36
CA LEU A 803 20.17 -10.12 -24.51
C LEU A 803 19.64 -8.69 -24.40
N TYR A 804 20.32 -7.75 -25.04
CA TYR A 804 19.97 -6.34 -24.96
C TYR A 804 19.32 -5.89 -26.26
N LEU A 805 18.16 -5.27 -26.14
CA LEU A 805 17.47 -4.66 -27.27
C LEU A 805 18.37 -3.56 -27.86
N GLY A 806 18.49 -3.53 -29.19
CA GLY A 806 19.39 -2.61 -29.89
C GLY A 806 20.90 -2.92 -29.80
N ALA A 807 21.32 -3.93 -29.02
CA ALA A 807 22.73 -4.31 -28.84
C ALA A 807 22.91 -5.83 -28.61
N GLY A 808 22.34 -6.63 -29.51
CA GLY A 808 22.33 -8.10 -29.44
C GLY A 808 21.20 -8.71 -30.27
N CYS A 809 20.05 -8.05 -30.28
CA CYS A 809 18.87 -8.38 -31.08
C CYS A 809 18.67 -7.32 -32.20
N GLU A 810 19.64 -7.20 -33.12
CA GLU A 810 19.79 -6.00 -34.00
C GLU A 810 19.07 -6.06 -35.37
N ASP A 811 18.51 -7.20 -35.83
CA ASP A 811 18.05 -7.34 -37.23
C ASP A 811 16.51 -7.49 -37.41
N GLY A 812 15.92 -6.72 -38.34
CA GLY A 812 14.56 -6.96 -38.86
C GLY A 812 13.42 -6.40 -38.01
N ALA A 813 12.45 -7.24 -37.62
CA ALA A 813 11.40 -6.90 -36.65
C ALA A 813 11.91 -7.27 -35.24
N PRO A 814 12.70 -6.39 -34.59
CA PRO A 814 13.68 -6.77 -33.55
C PRO A 814 12.99 -7.36 -32.32
N ALA A 815 11.78 -6.87 -32.03
CA ALA A 815 10.87 -7.36 -31.00
C ALA A 815 10.59 -8.87 -31.07
N VAL A 816 10.33 -9.42 -32.26
CA VAL A 816 9.92 -10.81 -32.43
C VAL A 816 11.11 -11.75 -32.26
N GLN A 817 12.27 -11.37 -32.80
CA GLN A 817 13.50 -12.13 -32.60
C GLN A 817 13.92 -12.11 -31.14
N CYS A 818 13.96 -10.93 -30.51
CA CYS A 818 14.29 -10.78 -29.09
C CYS A 818 13.36 -11.63 -28.22
N ARG A 819 12.06 -11.59 -28.49
CA ARG A 819 11.07 -12.46 -27.82
C ARG A 819 11.39 -13.93 -27.97
N GLN A 820 11.73 -14.39 -29.17
CA GLN A 820 12.07 -15.80 -29.38
C GLN A 820 13.35 -16.19 -28.64
N GLU A 821 14.38 -15.35 -28.64
CA GLU A 821 15.64 -15.61 -27.94
C GLU A 821 15.45 -15.66 -26.41
N ILE A 822 14.59 -14.77 -25.86
CA ILE A 822 14.19 -14.82 -24.45
C ILE A 822 13.45 -16.13 -24.16
N VAL A 823 12.45 -16.48 -24.98
CA VAL A 823 11.68 -17.73 -24.84
C VAL A 823 12.60 -18.95 -24.89
N ASP A 824 13.52 -19.01 -25.85
CA ASP A 824 14.47 -20.10 -26.02
C ASP A 824 15.39 -20.21 -24.80
N ALA A 825 15.94 -19.09 -24.31
CA ALA A 825 16.78 -19.06 -23.13
C ALA A 825 16.05 -19.52 -21.86
N VAL A 826 14.78 -19.12 -21.68
CA VAL A 826 13.93 -19.60 -20.57
C VAL A 826 13.66 -21.11 -20.69
N ASN A 827 13.41 -21.59 -21.91
CA ASN A 827 13.18 -23.00 -22.19
C ASN A 827 14.41 -23.87 -21.96
N GLU A 828 15.60 -23.38 -22.33
CA GLU A 828 16.90 -24.00 -22.03
C GLU A 828 17.14 -24.11 -20.52
N GLY A 829 16.63 -23.14 -19.76
CA GLY A 829 16.66 -23.07 -18.31
C GLY A 829 17.65 -22.05 -17.79
N ARG A 830 17.17 -21.17 -16.91
CA ARG A 830 17.94 -20.16 -16.20
C ARG A 830 17.52 -20.16 -14.74
N LEU A 831 18.46 -19.94 -13.83
CA LEU A 831 18.16 -19.72 -12.42
C LEU A 831 17.44 -18.38 -12.26
N PHE A 832 17.99 -17.34 -12.89
CA PHE A 832 17.45 -15.99 -12.88
C PHE A 832 17.23 -15.47 -14.30
N VAL A 833 16.14 -14.74 -14.47
CA VAL A 833 15.89 -13.86 -15.61
C VAL A 833 15.74 -12.45 -15.04
N SER A 834 16.79 -11.64 -15.18
CA SER A 834 16.78 -10.22 -14.83
C SER A 834 16.36 -9.42 -16.05
N TYR A 835 15.43 -8.49 -15.86
CA TYR A 835 15.02 -7.52 -16.87
C TYR A 835 15.15 -6.12 -16.31
N VAL A 836 15.86 -5.24 -17.02
CA VAL A 836 15.98 -3.82 -16.71
C VAL A 836 15.46 -3.01 -17.89
N GLY A 837 14.43 -2.20 -17.69
CA GLY A 837 13.83 -1.45 -18.79
C GLY A 837 12.42 -0.95 -18.55
N HIS A 838 11.76 -0.47 -19.59
CA HIS A 838 10.37 -0.03 -19.49
C HIS A 838 9.40 -1.21 -19.40
N GLY A 839 8.25 -0.97 -18.78
CA GLY A 839 7.26 -2.01 -18.53
C GLY A 839 5.86 -1.48 -18.59
N ALA A 840 4.97 -2.32 -19.08
CA ALA A 840 3.54 -2.18 -18.93
C ALA A 840 3.01 -3.34 -18.09
N LYS A 841 1.72 -3.26 -17.73
CA LYS A 841 1.05 -4.31 -16.95
C LYS A 841 1.25 -5.70 -17.55
N GLN A 842 1.25 -5.84 -18.88
CA GLN A 842 1.19 -7.14 -19.56
C GLN A 842 2.44 -7.50 -20.38
N TYR A 843 3.46 -6.65 -20.42
CA TYR A 843 4.64 -6.88 -21.25
C TYR A 843 5.86 -6.01 -20.87
N TRP A 844 7.04 -6.43 -21.34
CA TRP A 844 8.31 -5.70 -21.26
C TRP A 844 8.62 -4.93 -22.55
N ALA A 845 9.17 -3.72 -22.41
CA ALA A 845 9.51 -2.75 -23.46
C ALA A 845 8.32 -2.29 -24.31
N GLU A 846 8.41 -1.13 -24.97
CA GLU A 846 7.38 -0.67 -25.91
C GLU A 846 7.17 -1.69 -27.06
N GLU A 847 8.26 -2.36 -27.44
CA GLU A 847 8.37 -3.40 -28.44
C GLU A 847 7.70 -4.72 -28.04
N GLN A 848 7.27 -4.88 -26.78
CA GLN A 848 6.68 -6.10 -26.25
C GLN A 848 7.62 -7.32 -26.41
N ILE A 849 8.88 -7.18 -26.01
CA ILE A 849 9.90 -8.24 -26.15
C ILE A 849 9.62 -9.47 -25.27
N PHE A 850 8.77 -9.33 -24.25
CA PHE A 850 8.25 -10.46 -23.49
C PHE A 850 6.81 -10.13 -23.07
N ASN A 851 5.84 -10.90 -23.57
CA ASN A 851 4.41 -10.62 -23.45
C ASN A 851 3.60 -11.93 -23.36
N GLN A 852 2.27 -11.83 -23.33
CA GLN A 852 1.39 -13.01 -23.21
C GLN A 852 1.62 -14.09 -24.30
N ASP A 853 1.98 -13.72 -25.53
CA ASP A 853 2.29 -14.68 -26.60
C ASP A 853 3.50 -15.55 -26.27
N ALA A 854 4.47 -15.00 -25.52
CA ALA A 854 5.65 -15.72 -25.09
C ALA A 854 5.31 -16.83 -24.08
N LEU A 855 4.32 -16.61 -23.21
CA LEU A 855 3.89 -17.58 -22.19
C LEU A 855 3.40 -18.90 -22.81
N PHE A 856 2.69 -18.83 -23.95
CA PHE A 856 2.22 -20.02 -24.68
C PHE A 856 3.36 -20.85 -25.30
N GLN A 857 4.56 -20.29 -25.38
CA GLN A 857 5.72 -20.95 -25.97
C GLN A 857 6.66 -21.53 -24.90
N LEU A 858 6.38 -21.32 -23.62
CA LEU A 858 7.17 -21.86 -22.52
C LEU A 858 6.90 -23.35 -22.30
N HIS A 859 7.97 -24.12 -22.31
CA HIS A 859 8.03 -25.57 -22.11
C HIS A 859 9.19 -25.94 -21.16
N ASN A 860 9.38 -25.12 -20.13
CA ASN A 860 10.48 -25.16 -19.17
C ASN A 860 10.12 -25.85 -17.84
N ALA A 861 9.20 -26.82 -17.84
CA ALA A 861 8.56 -27.33 -16.62
C ALA A 861 9.48 -27.77 -15.46
N ASN A 862 10.70 -28.22 -15.78
CA ASN A 862 11.70 -28.68 -14.79
C ASN A 862 12.84 -27.67 -14.56
N ARG A 863 12.76 -26.49 -15.17
CA ARG A 863 13.80 -25.44 -15.20
C ARG A 863 13.11 -24.08 -15.05
N LEU A 864 12.45 -23.91 -13.91
CA LEU A 864 11.64 -22.73 -13.62
C LEU A 864 12.56 -21.60 -13.12
N PRO A 865 12.68 -20.47 -13.85
CA PRO A 865 13.45 -19.33 -13.39
C PRO A 865 12.73 -18.59 -12.26
N ILE A 866 13.53 -17.79 -11.55
CA ILE A 866 13.07 -16.66 -10.75
C ILE A 866 13.18 -15.41 -11.63
N MET A 867 12.10 -14.64 -11.75
CA MET A 867 12.06 -13.40 -12.51
C MET A 867 12.41 -12.22 -11.60
N LEU A 868 13.32 -11.35 -12.05
CA LEU A 868 13.69 -10.09 -11.40
C LEU A 868 13.32 -8.96 -12.35
N ALA A 869 12.13 -8.40 -12.19
CA ALA A 869 11.57 -7.41 -13.11
C ALA A 869 11.86 -5.99 -12.61
N MET A 870 13.00 -5.43 -12.98
CA MET A 870 13.44 -4.06 -12.65
C MET A 870 12.81 -3.03 -13.60
N THR A 871 11.48 -2.93 -13.55
CA THR A 871 10.66 -2.21 -14.54
C THR A 871 9.47 -1.48 -13.89
N CYS A 872 8.47 -1.02 -14.66
CA CYS A 872 7.23 -0.42 -14.13
C CYS A 872 6.03 -1.36 -14.33
N LEU A 873 5.07 -1.35 -13.40
CA LEU A 873 3.72 -1.94 -13.50
C LEU A 873 3.61 -3.45 -13.81
N GLU A 874 4.71 -4.18 -14.01
CA GLU A 874 4.70 -5.60 -14.38
C GLU A 874 3.98 -6.49 -13.36
N GLY A 875 3.94 -6.03 -12.10
CA GLY A 875 3.20 -6.63 -11.00
C GLY A 875 1.98 -5.85 -10.55
N PHE A 876 1.34 -5.05 -11.42
CA PHE A 876 0.07 -4.34 -11.15
C PHE A 876 -1.11 -5.33 -10.98
N PHE A 877 -1.02 -6.24 -10.01
CA PHE A 877 -1.98 -7.34 -9.82
C PHE A 877 -3.36 -6.86 -9.38
N HIS A 878 -3.45 -5.62 -8.92
CA HIS A 878 -4.68 -5.04 -8.41
C HIS A 878 -5.58 -4.45 -9.52
N GLU A 879 -5.31 -4.76 -10.78
CA GLU A 879 -6.21 -4.48 -11.91
C GLU A 879 -7.55 -5.20 -11.72
N SER A 880 -8.66 -4.48 -11.86
CA SER A 880 -9.99 -5.09 -11.70
C SER A 880 -10.50 -5.70 -13.00
N GLU A 881 -10.12 -5.16 -14.16
CA GLU A 881 -10.67 -5.60 -15.43
C GLU A 881 -10.27 -7.03 -15.82
N ALA A 882 -11.28 -7.83 -16.18
CA ALA A 882 -11.08 -9.18 -16.69
C ALA A 882 -10.14 -9.24 -17.90
N ASN A 883 -9.19 -10.20 -17.88
CA ASN A 883 -8.14 -10.41 -18.89
C ASN A 883 -7.06 -9.32 -18.96
N SER A 884 -7.01 -8.44 -17.96
CA SER A 884 -5.97 -7.40 -17.83
C SER A 884 -4.91 -7.76 -16.78
N ASP A 885 -4.82 -9.05 -16.42
CA ASP A 885 -3.87 -9.62 -15.46
C ASP A 885 -2.44 -9.15 -15.72
N ALA A 886 -1.71 -8.86 -14.64
CA ALA A 886 -0.35 -8.40 -14.73
C ALA A 886 0.59 -9.55 -15.15
N PHE A 887 1.65 -9.23 -15.88
CA PHE A 887 2.57 -10.22 -16.44
C PHE A 887 3.24 -11.07 -15.35
N GLY A 888 3.59 -10.44 -14.23
CA GLY A 888 4.19 -11.10 -13.07
C GLY A 888 3.27 -12.16 -12.44
N GLU A 889 1.95 -11.96 -12.50
CA GLU A 889 0.98 -12.95 -12.06
C GLU A 889 0.82 -14.08 -13.09
N MET A 890 0.68 -13.72 -14.37
CA MET A 890 0.45 -14.70 -15.43
C MET A 890 1.58 -15.73 -15.51
N ILE A 891 2.84 -15.30 -15.37
CA ILE A 891 4.00 -16.18 -15.47
C ILE A 891 4.14 -17.13 -14.27
N VAL A 892 3.72 -16.73 -13.06
CA VAL A 892 3.71 -17.61 -11.88
C VAL A 892 2.47 -18.49 -11.83
N ARG A 893 1.33 -18.08 -12.39
CA ARG A 893 0.13 -18.92 -12.50
C ARG A 893 0.22 -19.99 -13.58
N LEU A 894 1.07 -19.81 -14.59
CA LEU A 894 1.18 -20.74 -15.73
C LEU A 894 1.39 -22.19 -15.23
N PRO A 895 0.48 -23.14 -15.55
CA PRO A 895 0.60 -24.51 -15.08
C PRO A 895 1.84 -25.19 -15.65
N GLN A 896 2.58 -25.87 -14.77
CA GLN A 896 3.83 -26.60 -15.05
C GLN A 896 5.01 -25.75 -15.56
N ASN A 897 4.80 -24.75 -16.41
CA ASN A 897 5.83 -23.91 -17.03
C ASN A 897 5.87 -22.50 -16.41
N GLY A 898 6.60 -21.57 -17.03
CA GLY A 898 6.69 -20.19 -16.56
C GLY A 898 7.73 -20.06 -15.46
N ALA A 899 7.46 -19.25 -14.45
CA ALA A 899 8.38 -18.97 -13.35
C ALA A 899 7.96 -19.68 -12.05
N VAL A 900 8.92 -19.90 -11.15
CA VAL A 900 8.64 -20.35 -9.77
C VAL A 900 8.37 -19.17 -8.83
N ALA A 901 8.93 -18.00 -9.13
CA ALA A 901 8.68 -16.74 -8.45
C ALA A 901 8.97 -15.55 -9.38
N SER A 902 8.35 -14.41 -9.09
CA SER A 902 8.61 -13.12 -9.74
C SER A 902 8.69 -12.02 -8.68
N TRP A 903 9.73 -11.19 -8.73
CA TRP A 903 9.83 -9.98 -7.91
C TRP A 903 9.57 -8.76 -8.79
N SER A 904 8.44 -8.11 -8.53
CA SER A 904 7.72 -7.32 -9.52
C SER A 904 7.13 -6.04 -8.91
N PRO A 905 7.16 -4.90 -9.63
CA PRO A 905 6.60 -3.64 -9.15
C PRO A 905 5.11 -3.47 -9.48
N THR A 906 4.34 -2.95 -8.52
CA THR A 906 2.94 -2.53 -8.67
C THR A 906 2.80 -1.08 -9.13
N GLY A 907 3.87 -0.28 -9.11
CA GLY A 907 3.87 1.15 -9.43
C GLY A 907 4.85 1.53 -10.55
N PHE A 908 5.05 2.82 -10.71
CA PHE A 908 6.20 3.38 -11.43
C PHE A 908 7.48 3.25 -10.58
N GLY A 909 8.62 3.48 -11.21
CA GLY A 909 9.91 3.43 -10.53
C GLY A 909 11.07 3.80 -11.44
N LEU A 910 12.11 4.39 -10.85
CA LEU A 910 13.36 4.71 -11.56
C LEU A 910 14.29 3.51 -11.61
N ALA A 911 14.89 3.27 -12.77
CA ALA A 911 15.91 2.21 -12.93
C ALA A 911 17.09 2.36 -11.96
N SER A 912 17.45 3.59 -11.58
CA SER A 912 18.48 3.85 -10.57
C SER A 912 18.10 3.37 -9.17
N GLY A 913 16.81 3.38 -8.80
CA GLY A 913 16.30 2.78 -7.58
C GLY A 913 16.27 1.25 -7.67
N HIS A 914 15.83 0.72 -8.82
CA HIS A 914 15.81 -0.72 -9.09
C HIS A 914 17.21 -1.35 -9.01
N ASP A 915 18.25 -0.63 -9.43
CA ASP A 915 19.65 -1.05 -9.32
C ASP A 915 20.05 -1.37 -7.87
N TYR A 916 19.62 -0.57 -6.88
CA TYR A 916 19.90 -0.87 -5.46
C TYR A 916 19.17 -2.11 -4.98
N LEU A 917 17.91 -2.29 -5.41
CA LEU A 917 17.10 -3.46 -5.07
C LEU A 917 17.74 -4.74 -5.60
N GLU A 918 18.10 -4.76 -6.89
CA GLU A 918 18.72 -5.91 -7.54
C GLU A 918 20.15 -6.17 -7.02
N THR A 919 20.95 -5.12 -6.83
CA THR A 919 22.28 -5.23 -6.18
C THR A 919 22.16 -5.87 -4.81
N GLY A 920 21.24 -5.37 -3.98
CA GLY A 920 20.98 -5.94 -2.65
C GLY A 920 20.54 -7.41 -2.73
N PHE A 921 19.62 -7.75 -3.63
CA PHE A 921 19.18 -9.13 -3.84
C PHE A 921 20.37 -10.08 -4.12
N PHE A 922 21.23 -9.73 -5.08
CA PHE A 922 22.40 -10.54 -5.42
C PHE A 922 23.45 -10.58 -4.30
N LEU A 923 23.68 -9.46 -3.60
CA LEU A 923 24.54 -9.40 -2.40
C LEU A 923 24.06 -10.35 -1.31
N GLY A 924 22.77 -10.27 -0.98
CA GLY A 924 22.13 -11.09 0.03
C GLY A 924 22.31 -12.58 -0.26
N LEU A 925 21.99 -12.98 -1.48
CA LEU A 925 22.01 -14.37 -1.92
C LEU A 925 23.44 -14.94 -2.02
N PHE A 926 24.35 -14.26 -2.74
CA PHE A 926 25.65 -14.84 -3.08
C PHE A 926 26.73 -14.58 -2.03
N HIS A 927 26.57 -13.54 -1.21
CA HIS A 927 27.63 -13.09 -0.31
C HIS A 927 27.22 -13.11 1.17
N GLN A 928 25.95 -12.86 1.50
CA GLN A 928 25.46 -12.86 2.90
C GLN A 928 24.88 -14.21 3.37
N GLY A 929 24.79 -15.20 2.48
CA GLY A 929 24.27 -16.53 2.81
C GLY A 929 22.76 -16.54 3.07
N LEU A 930 22.03 -15.59 2.51
CA LEU A 930 20.57 -15.66 2.43
C LEU A 930 20.22 -16.70 1.36
N THR A 931 19.23 -17.55 1.63
CA THR A 931 18.97 -18.73 0.77
C THR A 931 17.56 -18.80 0.24
N THR A 932 16.65 -18.02 0.81
CA THR A 932 15.24 -17.98 0.42
C THR A 932 14.90 -16.69 -0.31
N MET A 933 13.86 -16.73 -1.14
CA MET A 933 13.38 -15.56 -1.87
C MET A 933 12.99 -14.42 -0.95
N GLY A 934 12.27 -14.71 0.14
CA GLY A 934 11.84 -13.71 1.10
C GLY A 934 13.00 -13.00 1.78
N GLU A 935 14.05 -13.74 2.17
CA GLU A 935 15.26 -13.12 2.74
C GLU A 935 15.96 -12.21 1.72
N ALA A 936 16.12 -12.68 0.49
CA ALA A 936 16.84 -11.96 -0.55
C ALA A 936 16.11 -10.68 -0.98
N THR A 937 14.78 -10.71 -1.12
CA THR A 937 13.99 -9.52 -1.46
C THR A 937 13.91 -8.54 -0.28
N THR A 938 13.77 -9.02 0.96
CA THR A 938 13.88 -8.17 2.17
C THR A 938 15.26 -7.50 2.22
N PHE A 939 16.34 -8.23 1.95
CA PHE A 939 17.68 -7.64 1.91
C PHE A 939 17.83 -6.63 0.77
N GLY A 940 17.27 -6.89 -0.42
CA GLY A 940 17.24 -5.94 -1.53
C GLY A 940 16.61 -4.60 -1.15
N LYS A 941 15.41 -4.64 -0.56
CA LYS A 941 14.70 -3.46 -0.03
C LYS A 941 15.53 -2.70 1.00
N MET A 942 16.12 -3.41 1.94
CA MET A 942 16.86 -2.80 3.04
C MET A 942 18.25 -2.30 2.63
N HIS A 943 18.86 -2.92 1.63
CA HIS A 943 20.08 -2.45 0.98
C HIS A 943 19.85 -1.09 0.32
N MET A 944 18.73 -0.93 -0.39
CA MET A 944 18.31 0.37 -0.93
C MET A 944 18.16 1.40 0.18
N MET A 945 17.44 1.12 1.27
CA MET A 945 17.30 2.08 2.38
C MET A 945 18.65 2.46 3.02
N ALA A 946 19.59 1.52 3.09
CA ALA A 946 20.89 1.70 3.71
C ALA A 946 21.88 2.54 2.89
N HIS A 947 21.74 2.55 1.56
CA HIS A 947 22.73 3.14 0.66
C HIS A 947 22.18 4.23 -0.25
N ALA A 948 20.89 4.20 -0.58
CA ALA A 948 20.30 5.18 -1.47
C ALA A 948 20.16 6.56 -0.80
N PRO A 949 20.15 7.64 -1.60
CA PRO A 949 19.82 8.98 -1.11
C PRO A 949 18.47 9.00 -0.39
N ALA A 950 18.41 9.76 0.71
CA ALA A 950 17.21 9.84 1.52
C ALA A 950 15.97 10.31 0.74
N ASN A 951 14.83 9.66 0.97
CA ASN A 951 13.52 10.02 0.44
C ASN A 951 13.40 9.99 -1.09
N LYS A 952 14.34 9.35 -1.80
CA LYS A 952 14.35 9.31 -3.26
C LYS A 952 13.57 8.14 -3.86
N TYR A 953 13.67 6.97 -3.22
CA TYR A 953 13.15 5.70 -3.75
C TYR A 953 12.31 4.93 -2.71
N ASP A 954 11.86 5.62 -1.66
CA ASP A 954 11.17 4.96 -0.55
C ASP A 954 9.84 4.31 -0.99
N ASP A 955 9.24 4.79 -2.08
CA ASP A 955 8.09 4.20 -2.78
C ASP A 955 8.35 2.73 -3.20
N LEU A 956 9.58 2.42 -3.62
CA LEU A 956 9.96 1.08 -4.08
C LEU A 956 9.93 0.03 -2.97
N LEU A 957 9.97 0.43 -1.69
CA LEU A 957 9.74 -0.49 -0.58
C LEU A 957 8.34 -1.08 -0.64
N ASP A 958 7.36 -0.27 -1.01
CA ASP A 958 5.96 -0.66 -1.06
C ASP A 958 5.59 -1.29 -2.39
N THR A 959 6.07 -0.73 -3.50
CA THR A 959 5.63 -1.15 -4.82
C THR A 959 6.23 -2.47 -5.29
N PHE A 960 7.42 -2.87 -4.82
CA PHE A 960 8.01 -4.17 -5.18
C PHE A 960 7.44 -5.33 -4.33
N VAL A 961 6.68 -6.20 -4.98
CA VAL A 961 6.02 -7.37 -4.37
C VAL A 961 6.62 -8.69 -4.89
N LEU A 962 6.70 -9.70 -4.01
CA LEU A 962 7.14 -11.05 -4.38
C LEU A 962 5.92 -11.90 -4.74
N PHE A 963 5.71 -12.21 -6.02
CA PHE A 963 4.82 -13.27 -6.44
C PHE A 963 5.52 -14.61 -6.32
N GLY A 964 5.17 -15.40 -5.31
CA GLY A 964 5.82 -16.66 -4.99
C GLY A 964 5.81 -16.97 -3.50
N ASP A 965 6.34 -18.14 -3.16
CA ASP A 965 6.53 -18.56 -1.77
C ASP A 965 7.75 -17.81 -1.18
N PRO A 966 7.62 -16.98 -0.13
CA PRO A 966 8.76 -16.30 0.48
C PRO A 966 9.77 -17.26 1.11
N ALA A 967 9.34 -18.48 1.48
CA ALA A 967 10.24 -19.53 1.98
C ALA A 967 10.87 -20.36 0.85
N LEU A 968 10.63 -20.01 -0.43
CA LEU A 968 11.25 -20.69 -1.57
C LEU A 968 12.77 -20.62 -1.46
N THR A 969 13.41 -21.78 -1.31
CA THR A 969 14.87 -21.90 -1.29
C THR A 969 15.40 -21.82 -2.71
N VAL A 970 16.22 -20.80 -2.98
CA VAL A 970 16.88 -20.63 -4.28
C VAL A 970 17.83 -21.80 -4.52
N ARG A 971 17.71 -22.46 -5.68
CA ARG A 971 18.55 -23.62 -6.04
C ARG A 971 19.89 -23.17 -6.63
N SER A 972 20.61 -22.33 -5.88
CA SER A 972 21.98 -21.90 -6.19
C SER A 972 22.97 -23.03 -5.95
N ALA A 973 23.98 -23.17 -6.81
CA ALA A 973 25.01 -24.19 -6.68
C ALA A 973 26.02 -23.79 -5.58
N GLY A 974 25.71 -24.20 -4.34
CA GLY A 974 26.57 -24.27 -3.16
C GLY A 974 27.82 -23.40 -3.12
N ARG A 975 27.74 -22.28 -2.40
CA ARG A 975 28.91 -21.63 -1.81
C ARG A 975 28.70 -21.51 -0.30
N GLU A 976 29.75 -21.79 0.48
CA GLU A 976 29.80 -21.35 1.88
C GLU A 976 29.79 -19.82 1.87
N PRO A 977 28.92 -19.15 2.65
CA PRO A 977 28.84 -17.70 2.67
C PRO A 977 30.21 -17.09 3.02
N VAL A 978 30.57 -16.00 2.34
CA VAL A 978 31.70 -15.18 2.76
C VAL A 978 31.19 -14.29 3.89
N VAL A 979 31.08 -14.87 5.09
CA VAL A 979 30.46 -14.25 6.29
C VAL A 979 31.19 -12.98 6.77
N ASP A 980 32.27 -12.57 6.11
CA ASP A 980 33.22 -11.62 6.64
C ASP A 980 33.65 -10.51 5.66
N ILE A 981 32.68 -9.80 5.08
CA ILE A 981 32.96 -8.59 4.27
C ILE A 981 33.20 -7.36 5.17
N GLN A 982 32.95 -7.42 6.48
CA GLN A 982 32.84 -6.23 7.33
C GLN A 982 34.04 -5.84 8.21
N HIS A 983 35.17 -6.55 8.18
CA HIS A 983 36.28 -6.16 9.06
C HIS A 983 37.16 -5.07 8.43
N GLN A 984 36.75 -3.80 8.56
CA GLN A 984 37.56 -2.55 8.51
C GLN A 984 37.41 -1.62 7.29
N PHE A 985 36.94 -2.09 6.13
CA PHE A 985 36.63 -1.22 4.98
C PHE A 985 35.33 -1.67 4.33
N LEU A 986 34.42 -0.72 4.09
CA LEU A 986 33.12 -1.02 3.48
C LEU A 986 33.31 -1.33 2.00
N PRO A 987 32.58 -2.33 1.48
CA PRO A 987 32.57 -2.58 0.06
C PRO A 987 31.92 -1.40 -0.66
N ILE A 988 32.76 -0.57 -1.25
CA ILE A 988 32.31 0.39 -2.24
C ILE A 988 32.11 -0.42 -3.51
N LEU A 989 30.86 -0.52 -3.97
CA LEU A 989 30.58 -1.06 -5.29
C LEU A 989 31.23 -0.11 -6.30
N MET A 990 32.21 -0.61 -7.03
CA MET A 990 32.89 0.17 -8.05
C MET A 990 32.34 -0.25 -9.40
N ARG A 991 31.88 0.75 -10.15
CA ARG A 991 31.32 0.61 -11.50
C ARG A 991 32.47 0.93 -12.46
N ASP A 992 32.91 -0.04 -13.27
CA ASP A 992 33.92 0.18 -14.32
C ASP A 992 33.32 0.86 -15.55
#